data_AF-M5U4Z0-F1
#
_entry.id   AF-M5U4Z0-F1
#
_cell.length_a   1.000
_cell.length_b   1.000
_cell.length_c   1.000
_cell.angle_alpha   90.00
_cell.angle_beta   90.00
_cell.angle_gamma   90.00
#
_symmetry.space_group_name_H-M   'P 1'
#
loop_
_entity.id
_entity.type
_entity.pdbx_description
1 polymer ?
#
loop_
_entity_poly.entity_id
_entity_poly.type
_entity_poly.pdbx_seq_one_letter_code
_entity_poly.pdbx_strand_id
1 'polypeptide(L)'
;MTVPSNARADQTRTINMRLTPHWIDEDHFWFERTTPSGETEIVNVDADSGSLTVATDESSGATSNQTSGFRGGKAPGSGAADDDAEVTFVNASKKTVQTYWIDSSGKRVPYAKLEPGKSHVQHTYVGHAWEAVGDDGTYFGNIVVSRSKQSATIEQTFPRPANRSRRRGQRRSVPDNVRDQLLKLSEPLDPDVMLVSPSMSPDGKFLAAWKITRANTEPVFTIESSPAEGGRAKLIERPYALPGDEMDRYDLVVWNVADAKTVNLEMPTIDFRRPRIRWRRGHEMLVEKVDRGHQRFRLFSINPSTAKVRTPIDESTDTFIWTAHAGKVPLVTYLDNEDEVIYASEKSGYRHLYLVDLSSDKVQSTDTMRPITQGDYLVREIIHIDESERYADLVVGEYYDDQDPYHRHLIRVGIDDGEVISLTDGDGDHEFEFSEDRRYVIVNHSRVDSPPVHELRRTKDGSLVATLAEAKRIGDEAPPSLPTRFAAKGRDGETDIWGIICFPEDYDADRAAQYPVIEAIYAGPHDSHVPKRYRAGKWFGDLTSLGFIVVRIDGMGTANRSKAFHDVCWHNLKDAGFPDRIAWMKTAAKEHPAMDLSRVGIFGTSAGGQNACGALLFHGDFYRAAVASCGCHDNRMDKASWNEQWMGYPVGPHYAESSNIDNAGNLQGDLLLLVGELDSNVPPESTLRLVDALIKENKRFDFLMIPGMGHSDGGAYGKQRTREFFVEKLKPNSPPSQSRVSASPIDPTDLTPSTIAADALKLYRVDRDLLRRQLPLSIDPNRLRQTELFLSKWEDAVSTLDEAEALELREQIESDRVQLARNKVSYQRWLSNAPFVQTIIERCEPDRRGTPVQYAELATELETLLRQLEAAIDNESLTTAPSKNIVRELDSTVASELGGVFGSWRRFYADYDPQFDWWANDTATKVEEKLKQWRPTFPEQPASPSISQSPNEQTAMFGPNYPDLSPFEKSQGAIMPGIMRQYRADIRSVKKHQRSERLRGWQNALELLTANRPFDSWPKHDQVDYHRLREDIRYRLAVLDLADAPKVIAKSSDGSGIQGTVVGRDRLLLELRRELIDHTPEELIALAEMGYANCRAEMVRASQEMGFGDDWQAAVEKIKNHARPRRPATKPDSKDGERFDSLAASEGHVDRRTVRRKELADGNDEPCTTIGEPFFHGR
;
A
#
# COMPACT_ATOMS: atom_id res chain seq x y z
N MET A 1 39.80 -18.83 36.67
CA MET A 1 38.53 -19.51 36.32
C MET A 1 37.59 -18.45 35.79
N THR A 2 37.38 -18.43 34.49
CA THR A 2 36.35 -17.61 33.84
C THR A 2 35.01 -18.34 33.91
N VAL A 3 33.93 -17.60 34.18
CA VAL A 3 32.55 -18.07 33.98
C VAL A 3 32.08 -17.46 32.65
N PRO A 4 31.44 -18.22 31.74
CA PRO A 4 31.07 -17.69 30.43
C PRO A 4 30.00 -16.59 30.52
N SER A 5 30.01 -15.69 29.54
CA SER A 5 28.88 -14.84 29.22
C SER A 5 27.77 -15.67 28.56
N ASN A 6 26.52 -15.53 29.02
CA ASN A 6 25.36 -16.10 28.33
C ASN A 6 25.22 -15.42 26.95
N ALA A 7 25.54 -16.15 25.90
CA ALA A 7 25.28 -15.73 24.52
C ALA A 7 23.78 -15.71 24.24
N ARG A 8 23.34 -14.86 23.30
CA ARG A 8 21.99 -14.94 22.71
C ARG A 8 21.94 -16.09 21.70
N ALA A 9 21.83 -17.31 22.19
CA ALA A 9 21.35 -18.43 21.38
C ALA A 9 19.84 -18.27 21.08
N ASP A 10 19.32 -19.18 20.25
CA ASP A 10 17.89 -19.50 20.09
C ASP A 10 16.98 -18.52 19.33
N GLN A 11 17.52 -17.51 18.63
CA GLN A 11 16.79 -16.89 17.51
C GLN A 11 17.30 -17.39 16.16
N THR A 12 16.42 -18.11 15.44
CA THR A 12 16.64 -18.50 14.04
C THR A 12 16.87 -17.27 13.18
N ARG A 13 18.03 -17.19 12.51
CA ARG A 13 18.37 -16.12 11.55
C ARG A 13 19.25 -16.66 10.43
N THR A 14 19.30 -15.95 9.31
CA THR A 14 20.28 -16.20 8.25
C THR A 14 21.34 -15.10 8.30
N ILE A 15 22.56 -15.44 8.72
CA ILE A 15 23.72 -14.53 8.70
C ILE A 15 24.23 -14.35 7.27
N ASN A 16 24.87 -13.21 7.00
CA ASN A 16 25.51 -12.88 5.71
C ASN A 16 24.56 -12.88 4.49
N MET A 17 23.27 -12.58 4.72
CA MET A 17 22.25 -12.42 3.68
C MET A 17 22.66 -11.45 2.56
N ARG A 18 23.45 -10.43 2.88
CA ARG A 18 24.01 -9.46 1.95
C ARG A 18 25.34 -8.96 2.51
N LEU A 19 26.32 -8.74 1.64
CA LEU A 19 27.52 -7.96 1.96
C LEU A 19 27.37 -6.54 1.41
N THR A 20 28.00 -5.57 2.08
CA THR A 20 28.20 -4.21 1.54
C THR A 20 29.70 -3.99 1.38
N PRO A 21 30.24 -3.91 0.15
CA PRO A 21 31.66 -3.73 -0.08
C PRO A 21 32.07 -2.26 0.00
N HIS A 22 33.27 -2.02 0.53
CA HIS A 22 33.80 -0.69 0.82
C HIS A 22 35.18 -0.47 0.18
N TRP A 23 35.23 -0.47 -1.16
CA TRP A 23 36.42 -0.15 -1.98
C TRP A 23 37.23 1.03 -1.41
N ILE A 24 38.49 0.77 -1.07
CA ILE A 24 39.47 1.75 -0.59
C ILE A 24 40.15 2.41 -1.78
N ASP A 25 40.50 1.57 -2.77
CA ASP A 25 41.06 1.89 -4.08
C ASP A 25 40.55 0.85 -5.12
N GLU A 26 41.22 0.71 -6.26
CA GLU A 26 40.82 -0.21 -7.34
C GLU A 26 41.00 -1.70 -7.00
N ASP A 27 41.97 -2.03 -6.14
CA ASP A 27 42.37 -3.41 -5.81
C ASP A 27 42.03 -3.81 -4.36
N HIS A 28 41.71 -2.86 -3.47
CA HIS A 28 41.42 -3.16 -2.07
C HIS A 28 40.01 -2.73 -1.68
N PHE A 29 39.30 -3.58 -0.93
CA PHE A 29 38.05 -3.23 -0.26
C PHE A 29 37.95 -3.91 1.10
N TRP A 30 36.97 -3.51 1.91
CA TRP A 30 36.56 -4.28 3.08
C TRP A 30 35.05 -4.50 3.09
N PHE A 31 34.58 -5.47 3.86
CA PHE A 31 33.16 -5.68 4.12
C PHE A 31 32.97 -6.20 5.55
N GLU A 32 31.73 -6.15 6.04
CA GLU A 32 31.35 -6.73 7.32
C GLU A 32 30.57 -8.03 7.13
N ARG A 33 30.87 -9.03 7.97
CA ARG A 33 30.15 -10.30 8.03
C ARG A 33 29.81 -10.66 9.48
N THR A 34 28.69 -11.31 9.69
CA THR A 34 28.30 -11.86 10.98
C THR A 34 28.80 -13.30 11.11
N THR A 35 29.38 -13.63 12.26
CA THR A 35 29.79 -14.99 12.63
C THR A 35 28.60 -15.82 13.13
N PRO A 36 28.73 -17.16 13.26
CA PRO A 36 27.72 -17.99 13.93
C PRO A 36 27.42 -17.56 15.37
N SER A 37 28.41 -17.05 16.11
CA SER A 37 28.23 -16.48 17.46
C SER A 37 27.44 -15.15 17.47
N GLY A 38 27.28 -14.49 16.32
CA GLY A 38 26.59 -13.20 16.20
C GLY A 38 27.49 -11.98 16.38
N GLU A 39 28.80 -12.17 16.39
CA GLU A 39 29.79 -11.10 16.37
C GLU A 39 29.97 -10.62 14.92
N THR A 40 30.30 -9.34 14.72
CA THR A 40 30.60 -8.80 13.39
C THR A 40 32.11 -8.74 13.19
N GLU A 41 32.59 -9.40 12.14
CA GLU A 41 33.98 -9.33 11.68
C GLU A 41 34.07 -8.34 10.51
N ILE A 42 35.07 -7.45 10.56
CA ILE A 42 35.50 -6.68 9.39
C ILE A 42 36.53 -7.51 8.63
N VAL A 43 36.26 -7.80 7.36
CA VAL A 43 37.15 -8.53 6.47
C VAL A 43 37.71 -7.55 5.44
N ASN A 44 39.03 -7.37 5.45
CA ASN A 44 39.75 -6.67 4.38
C ASN A 44 40.06 -7.66 3.25
N VAL A 45 39.97 -7.18 2.01
CA VAL A 45 40.13 -7.95 0.78
C VAL A 45 41.15 -7.26 -0.12
N ASP A 46 42.15 -8.03 -0.55
CA ASP A 46 43.03 -7.72 -1.69
C ASP A 46 42.48 -8.49 -2.90
N ALA A 47 42.02 -7.75 -3.92
CA ALA A 47 41.28 -8.29 -5.06
C ALA A 47 42.17 -8.84 -6.19
N ASP A 48 43.47 -8.51 -6.21
CA ASP A 48 44.38 -9.10 -7.20
C ASP A 48 44.87 -10.49 -6.73
N SER A 49 45.14 -10.64 -5.43
CA SER A 49 45.57 -11.91 -4.82
C SER A 49 44.43 -12.78 -4.29
N GLY A 50 43.24 -12.21 -4.05
CA GLY A 50 42.12 -12.86 -3.38
C GLY A 50 42.30 -13.05 -1.87
N SER A 51 43.28 -12.37 -1.26
CA SER A 51 43.59 -12.50 0.16
C SER A 51 42.49 -11.88 1.04
N LEU A 52 41.92 -12.68 1.95
CA LEU A 52 40.94 -12.27 2.95
C LEU A 52 41.59 -12.22 4.33
N THR A 53 41.57 -11.05 4.98
CA THR A 53 42.13 -10.85 6.32
C THR A 53 41.12 -10.25 7.28
N VAL A 54 40.89 -10.89 8.42
CA VAL A 54 40.02 -10.36 9.48
C VAL A 54 40.79 -9.29 10.26
N ALA A 55 40.23 -8.09 10.36
CA ALA A 55 40.81 -6.99 11.12
C ALA A 55 40.68 -7.28 12.64
N THR A 56 41.80 -7.46 13.34
CA THR A 56 41.82 -7.80 14.78
C THR A 56 41.63 -6.58 15.70
N ASP A 57 41.45 -5.40 15.13
CA ASP A 57 41.39 -4.11 15.82
C ASP A 57 40.58 -3.13 14.93
N GLU A 58 39.62 -2.36 15.47
CA GLU A 58 38.79 -1.43 14.66
C GLU A 58 39.64 -0.40 13.90
N SER A 59 40.85 -0.12 14.39
CA SER A 59 41.81 0.78 13.75
C SER A 59 42.56 0.18 12.55
N SER A 60 42.53 -1.15 12.35
CA SER A 60 43.44 -1.87 11.44
C SER A 60 42.95 -2.06 10.01
N GLY A 61 41.64 -1.99 9.76
CA GLY A 61 41.08 -1.90 8.40
C GLY A 61 41.09 -0.48 7.81
N ALA A 62 41.52 0.52 8.58
CA ALA A 62 41.52 1.93 8.18
C ALA A 62 42.94 2.51 8.20
N THR A 63 43.65 2.42 7.07
CA THR A 63 44.98 3.02 6.83
C THR A 63 44.94 4.55 6.74
N SER A 64 44.57 5.18 7.85
CA SER A 64 44.84 6.58 8.24
C SER A 64 44.54 7.70 7.23
N ASN A 65 43.64 7.50 6.25
CA ASN A 65 43.36 8.52 5.22
C ASN A 65 41.88 8.63 4.76
N GLN A 66 40.92 8.09 5.52
CA GLN A 66 39.47 8.33 5.31
C GLN A 66 38.74 8.65 6.64
N THR A 67 39.09 9.77 7.28
CA THR A 67 38.36 10.31 8.45
C THR A 67 36.97 10.88 8.12
N SER A 68 36.59 10.86 6.84
CA SER A 68 35.35 11.43 6.32
C SER A 68 34.17 10.46 6.22
N GLY A 69 34.41 9.17 5.95
CA GLY A 69 33.37 8.21 5.54
C GLY A 69 32.71 8.49 4.18
N PHE A 70 32.85 9.71 3.65
CA PHE A 70 32.35 10.13 2.34
C PHE A 70 33.32 9.81 1.21
N ARG A 71 32.76 9.44 0.05
CA ARG A 71 33.46 8.93 -1.14
C ARG A 71 33.13 9.73 -2.39
N GLY A 72 34.03 9.64 -3.38
CA GLY A 72 33.79 10.12 -4.74
C GLY A 72 32.72 9.31 -5.48
N GLY A 73 32.58 9.56 -6.78
CA GLY A 73 31.61 8.85 -7.61
C GLY A 73 30.15 9.19 -7.30
N LYS A 74 29.24 8.55 -8.06
CA LYS A 74 27.79 8.74 -7.97
C LYS A 74 27.21 7.77 -6.94
N ALA A 75 26.39 8.27 -6.01
CA ALA A 75 25.70 7.43 -5.04
C ALA A 75 24.86 6.31 -5.70
N PRO A 76 24.85 5.10 -5.12
CA PRO A 76 23.87 4.07 -5.44
C PRO A 76 22.47 4.46 -4.91
N GLY A 77 21.43 3.76 -5.36
CA GLY A 77 20.13 3.82 -4.69
C GLY A 77 20.17 3.02 -3.39
N SER A 78 19.43 3.45 -2.36
CA SER A 78 19.31 2.68 -1.12
C SER A 78 18.77 1.27 -1.37
N GLY A 79 19.33 0.28 -0.68
CA GLY A 79 18.81 -1.08 -0.70
C GLY A 79 17.43 -1.19 -0.07
N ALA A 80 16.76 -2.32 -0.32
CA ALA A 80 15.86 -2.87 0.68
C ALA A 80 16.70 -3.28 1.91
N ALA A 81 16.20 -3.02 3.11
CA ALA A 81 16.95 -3.14 4.34
C ALA A 81 16.07 -3.63 5.49
N ASP A 82 16.60 -4.57 6.27
CA ASP A 82 15.97 -5.13 7.46
C ASP A 82 16.68 -4.66 8.77
N ASP A 83 17.95 -4.24 8.66
CA ASP A 83 18.87 -3.67 9.67
C ASP A 83 18.65 -2.20 10.09
N ASP A 84 18.17 -1.88 11.30
CA ASP A 84 18.16 -0.50 11.86
C ASP A 84 19.58 0.10 12.02
N ALA A 85 19.75 1.40 11.73
CA ALA A 85 21.04 2.09 11.83
C ALA A 85 20.96 3.60 12.18
N GLU A 86 22.08 4.15 12.67
CA GLU A 86 22.29 5.59 12.86
C GLU A 86 23.54 6.09 12.12
N VAL A 87 23.42 7.17 11.35
CA VAL A 87 24.57 7.87 10.74
C VAL A 87 24.71 9.29 11.31
N THR A 88 25.91 9.61 11.81
CA THR A 88 26.25 10.92 12.37
C THR A 88 27.02 11.72 11.34
N PHE A 89 26.36 12.67 10.68
CA PHE A 89 27.02 13.62 9.79
C PHE A 89 27.72 14.70 10.62
N VAL A 90 28.98 15.02 10.31
CA VAL A 90 29.76 16.06 11.02
C VAL A 90 30.33 17.04 9.99
N ASN A 91 29.83 18.26 9.88
CA ASN A 91 30.33 19.24 8.95
C ASN A 91 31.62 19.92 9.47
N ALA A 92 32.78 19.38 9.10
CA ALA A 92 34.08 20.00 9.34
C ALA A 92 34.48 21.02 8.24
N SER A 93 33.72 21.09 7.14
CA SER A 93 33.96 22.03 6.06
C SER A 93 33.65 23.48 6.46
N LYS A 94 34.13 24.43 5.66
CA LYS A 94 33.87 25.88 5.82
C LYS A 94 32.59 26.36 5.14
N LYS A 95 31.76 25.46 4.61
CA LYS A 95 30.51 25.78 3.90
C LYS A 95 29.31 25.18 4.62
N THR A 96 28.12 25.72 4.38
CA THR A 96 26.88 25.09 4.84
C THR A 96 26.54 23.92 3.91
N VAL A 97 26.29 22.73 4.47
CA VAL A 97 26.09 21.50 3.69
C VAL A 97 24.69 20.92 3.88
N GLN A 98 24.02 20.61 2.78
CA GLN A 98 22.77 19.85 2.76
C GLN A 98 23.09 18.36 2.57
N THR A 99 22.58 17.52 3.47
CA THR A 99 22.55 16.06 3.28
C THR A 99 21.26 15.66 2.55
N TYR A 100 21.37 14.61 1.75
CA TYR A 100 20.27 13.98 1.02
C TYR A 100 20.31 12.47 1.28
N TRP A 101 19.16 11.88 1.56
CA TRP A 101 18.97 10.43 1.40
C TRP A 101 18.76 10.13 -0.09
N ILE A 102 19.25 8.99 -0.56
CA ILE A 102 19.09 8.53 -1.95
C ILE A 102 18.16 7.32 -1.93
N ASP A 103 16.93 7.50 -2.40
CA ASP A 103 15.94 6.41 -2.40
C ASP A 103 16.35 5.24 -3.32
N SER A 104 15.62 4.13 -3.25
CA SER A 104 15.89 2.92 -4.05
C SER A 104 15.74 3.13 -5.57
N SER A 105 15.18 4.25 -6.02
CA SER A 105 15.16 4.65 -7.44
C SER A 105 16.39 5.47 -7.87
N GLY A 106 17.26 5.83 -6.92
CA GLY A 106 18.42 6.70 -7.12
C GLY A 106 18.09 8.20 -7.08
N LYS A 107 16.99 8.60 -6.45
CA LYS A 107 16.53 10.00 -6.36
C LYS A 107 16.86 10.60 -4.99
N ARG A 108 17.34 11.85 -5.02
CA ARG A 108 17.63 12.66 -3.82
C ARG A 108 16.34 13.06 -3.09
N VAL A 109 16.32 12.80 -1.79
CA VAL A 109 15.37 13.32 -0.80
C VAL A 109 16.17 14.20 0.18
N PRO A 110 15.93 15.53 0.25
CA PRO A 110 16.68 16.40 1.15
C PRO A 110 16.37 16.07 2.61
N TYR A 111 17.39 16.11 3.47
CA TYR A 111 17.22 15.83 4.90
C TYR A 111 17.74 16.97 5.80
N ALA A 112 19.02 16.97 6.20
CA ALA A 112 19.54 17.93 7.19
C ALA A 112 20.44 18.99 6.54
N LYS A 113 20.34 20.24 6.99
CA LYS A 113 21.25 21.33 6.60
C LYS A 113 22.19 21.66 7.78
N LEU A 114 23.48 21.56 7.55
CA LEU A 114 24.54 21.60 8.57
C LEU A 114 25.43 22.81 8.36
N GLU A 115 25.46 23.73 9.33
CA GLU A 115 26.43 24.84 9.32
C GLU A 115 27.85 24.35 9.63
N PRO A 116 28.91 25.11 9.28
CA PRO A 116 30.30 24.78 9.64
C PRO A 116 30.47 24.48 11.13
N GLY A 117 31.12 23.35 11.44
CA GLY A 117 31.32 22.85 12.81
C GLY A 117 30.09 22.23 13.46
N LYS A 118 29.00 21.96 12.73
CA LYS A 118 27.79 21.30 13.26
C LYS A 118 27.69 19.84 12.84
N SER A 119 27.09 19.03 13.70
CA SER A 119 26.78 17.62 13.44
C SER A 119 25.28 17.34 13.59
N HIS A 120 24.83 16.24 12.98
CA HIS A 120 23.45 15.74 13.03
C HIS A 120 23.46 14.21 13.04
N VAL A 121 22.78 13.59 14.00
CA VAL A 121 22.60 12.14 14.08
C VAL A 121 21.28 11.78 13.39
N GLN A 122 21.33 10.81 12.49
CA GLN A 122 20.21 10.44 11.64
C GLN A 122 19.89 8.95 11.70
N HIS A 123 18.68 8.60 12.14
CA HIS A 123 18.17 7.23 12.03
C HIS A 123 17.95 6.86 10.56
N THR A 124 18.33 5.64 10.20
CA THR A 124 18.38 5.14 8.83
C THR A 124 18.45 3.60 8.89
N TYR A 125 18.85 2.94 7.80
CA TYR A 125 19.01 1.48 7.77
C TYR A 125 20.33 1.07 7.12
N VAL A 126 20.82 -0.12 7.43
CA VAL A 126 21.99 -0.71 6.75
C VAL A 126 21.68 -0.89 5.25
N GLY A 127 22.57 -0.41 4.38
CA GLY A 127 22.35 -0.33 2.94
C GLY A 127 21.66 0.96 2.46
N HIS A 128 21.36 1.93 3.33
CA HIS A 128 20.89 3.25 2.91
C HIS A 128 22.03 4.14 2.41
N ALA A 129 21.83 4.73 1.22
CA ALA A 129 22.78 5.64 0.57
C ALA A 129 22.43 7.12 0.82
N TRP A 130 23.46 7.95 1.00
CA TRP A 130 23.35 9.37 1.32
C TRP A 130 24.37 10.20 0.54
N GLU A 131 24.05 11.46 0.23
CA GLU A 131 24.96 12.43 -0.42
C GLU A 131 25.07 13.73 0.38
N ALA A 132 26.24 14.36 0.33
CA ALA A 132 26.52 15.68 0.91
C ALA A 132 26.85 16.71 -0.17
N VAL A 133 26.15 17.85 -0.16
CA VAL A 133 26.32 18.94 -1.14
C VAL A 133 26.30 20.30 -0.46
N GLY A 134 27.28 21.15 -0.75
CA GLY A 134 27.29 22.54 -0.30
C GLY A 134 26.14 23.36 -0.88
N ASP A 135 25.79 24.43 -0.20
CA ASP A 135 24.84 25.45 -0.66
C ASP A 135 25.20 26.05 -2.03
N ASP A 136 26.48 26.24 -2.32
CA ASP A 136 27.00 26.65 -3.63
C ASP A 136 27.06 25.53 -4.69
N GLY A 137 26.63 24.31 -4.35
CA GLY A 137 26.66 23.15 -5.23
C GLY A 137 27.98 22.38 -5.26
N THR A 138 28.94 22.69 -4.39
CA THR A 138 30.14 21.87 -4.13
C THR A 138 29.74 20.45 -3.72
N TYR A 139 30.38 19.42 -4.28
CA TYR A 139 30.11 18.03 -3.90
C TYR A 139 31.07 17.57 -2.81
N PHE A 140 30.52 17.06 -1.71
CA PHE A 140 31.27 16.51 -0.57
C PHE A 140 31.23 14.98 -0.52
N GLY A 141 30.66 14.34 -1.55
CA GLY A 141 30.67 12.89 -1.72
C GLY A 141 29.35 12.19 -1.40
N ASN A 142 29.40 10.86 -1.44
CA ASN A 142 28.35 9.97 -0.98
C ASN A 142 28.85 8.97 0.09
N ILE A 143 27.93 8.39 0.84
CA ILE A 143 28.20 7.34 1.83
C ILE A 143 27.03 6.33 1.82
N VAL A 144 27.35 5.03 1.86
CA VAL A 144 26.38 3.98 2.16
C VAL A 144 26.58 3.58 3.62
N VAL A 145 25.48 3.56 4.38
CA VAL A 145 25.50 3.20 5.79
C VAL A 145 25.61 1.68 5.91
N SER A 146 26.64 1.18 6.57
CA SER A 146 26.93 -0.24 6.72
C SER A 146 26.92 -0.73 8.16
N ARG A 147 27.01 0.18 9.13
CA ARG A 147 26.98 -0.13 10.57
C ARG A 147 25.70 0.39 11.21
N SER A 148 25.25 -0.30 12.25
CA SER A 148 24.16 0.16 13.13
C SER A 148 24.46 1.51 13.80
N LYS A 149 25.73 1.89 13.94
CA LYS A 149 26.18 3.27 14.23
C LYS A 149 27.41 3.63 13.40
N GLN A 150 27.34 4.73 12.67
CA GLN A 150 28.41 5.22 11.78
C GLN A 150 28.59 6.73 11.91
N SER A 151 29.79 7.24 11.66
CA SER A 151 30.09 8.68 11.65
C SER A 151 30.70 9.08 10.31
N ALA A 152 30.35 10.27 9.83
CA ALA A 152 30.64 10.73 8.48
C ALA A 152 31.03 12.23 8.48
N THR A 153 32.34 12.50 8.55
CA THR A 153 32.90 13.85 8.58
C THR A 153 32.93 14.47 7.18
N ILE A 154 32.10 15.48 6.95
CA ILE A 154 32.08 16.26 5.72
C ILE A 154 33.22 17.28 5.79
N GLU A 155 34.35 16.94 5.17
CA GLU A 155 35.56 17.77 5.10
C GLU A 155 36.08 17.89 3.66
N GLN A 156 36.34 16.74 3.03
CA GLN A 156 36.86 16.65 1.66
C GLN A 156 35.80 16.93 0.60
N THR A 157 36.19 17.66 -0.45
CA THR A 157 35.37 17.87 -1.66
C THR A 157 35.81 16.91 -2.75
N PHE A 158 34.86 16.31 -3.45
CA PHE A 158 35.12 15.41 -4.59
C PHE A 158 34.73 16.09 -5.92
N PRO A 159 35.30 15.66 -7.06
CA PRO A 159 34.76 16.01 -8.37
C PRO A 159 33.26 15.68 -8.39
N ARG A 160 32.41 16.67 -8.73
CA ARG A 160 30.97 16.43 -8.81
C ARG A 160 30.73 15.33 -9.86
N PRO A 161 30.00 14.25 -9.55
CA PRO A 161 29.99 13.07 -10.41
C PRO A 161 29.46 13.47 -11.76
N ALA A 162 30.15 13.04 -12.82
CA ALA A 162 29.72 13.32 -14.17
C ALA A 162 28.30 12.76 -14.33
N ASN A 163 27.33 13.66 -14.50
CA ASN A 163 26.04 13.28 -15.07
C ASN A 163 26.28 12.93 -16.54
N ARG A 164 26.87 11.73 -16.78
CA ARG A 164 26.47 10.88 -17.90
C ARG A 164 24.99 10.61 -17.71
N SER A 165 24.17 11.60 -18.09
CA SER A 165 22.75 11.40 -18.20
C SER A 165 22.57 10.32 -19.26
N ARG A 166 22.16 9.11 -18.85
CA ARG A 166 21.12 8.42 -19.62
C ARG A 166 20.12 9.52 -19.97
N ARG A 167 19.95 9.86 -21.26
CA ARG A 167 19.05 10.95 -21.72
C ARG A 167 17.57 10.55 -21.54
N ARG A 168 17.20 10.04 -20.34
CA ARG A 168 15.88 10.22 -19.73
C ARG A 168 15.63 11.72 -19.76
N GLY A 169 14.84 12.15 -20.73
CA GLY A 169 14.68 13.57 -21.00
C GLY A 169 14.17 14.29 -19.77
N GLN A 170 15.01 15.18 -19.22
CA GLN A 170 14.45 16.37 -18.59
C GLN A 170 13.43 16.96 -19.56
N ARG A 171 12.30 17.46 -19.04
CA ARG A 171 11.64 18.59 -19.69
C ARG A 171 12.62 19.76 -19.65
N ARG A 172 13.60 19.78 -20.56
CA ARG A 172 14.20 21.03 -20.98
C ARG A 172 13.02 21.89 -21.43
N SER A 173 12.85 23.05 -20.79
CA SER A 173 12.18 24.15 -21.47
C SER A 173 12.84 24.29 -22.85
N VAL A 174 12.02 24.46 -23.89
CA VAL A 174 12.54 24.87 -25.19
C VAL A 174 13.29 26.16 -24.93
N PRO A 175 14.62 26.24 -25.19
CA PRO A 175 15.37 27.46 -24.93
C PRO A 175 14.70 28.63 -25.63
N ASP A 176 14.58 29.79 -24.97
CA ASP A 176 13.68 30.85 -25.45
C ASP A 176 14.06 31.34 -26.86
N ASN A 177 15.35 31.32 -27.22
CA ASN A 177 15.80 31.58 -28.57
C ASN A 177 15.26 30.57 -29.62
N VAL A 178 15.12 29.28 -29.27
CA VAL A 178 14.51 28.25 -30.13
C VAL A 178 12.98 28.44 -30.20
N ARG A 179 12.34 28.95 -29.14
CA ARG A 179 10.91 29.27 -29.11
C ARG A 179 10.59 30.50 -29.96
N ASP A 180 11.34 31.59 -29.78
CA ASP A 180 11.24 32.81 -30.58
C ASP A 180 11.51 32.54 -32.06
N GLN A 181 12.43 31.63 -32.36
CA GLN A 181 12.77 31.23 -33.72
C GLN A 181 11.71 30.30 -34.32
N LEU A 182 11.06 29.44 -33.52
CA LEU A 182 9.87 28.72 -33.96
C LEU A 182 8.75 29.70 -34.34
N LEU A 183 8.44 30.67 -33.47
CA LEU A 183 7.40 31.67 -33.71
C LEU A 183 7.62 32.41 -35.05
N LYS A 184 8.84 32.89 -35.28
CA LYS A 184 9.25 33.58 -36.54
C LYS A 184 9.19 32.71 -37.79
N LEU A 185 9.30 31.38 -37.65
CA LEU A 185 9.27 30.41 -38.75
C LEU A 185 7.88 29.76 -38.93
N SER A 186 7.00 29.91 -37.93
CA SER A 186 5.64 29.38 -37.93
C SER A 186 4.58 30.32 -38.50
N GLU A 187 4.88 31.60 -38.77
CA GLU A 187 3.99 32.47 -39.56
C GLU A 187 4.28 32.20 -41.06
N PRO A 188 3.45 31.41 -41.78
CA PRO A 188 2.00 31.59 -41.84
C PRO A 188 1.21 30.27 -41.66
N LEU A 189 1.57 29.44 -40.68
CA LEU A 189 0.76 28.29 -40.30
C LEU A 189 -0.60 28.75 -39.75
N ASP A 190 -1.62 27.99 -40.10
CA ASP A 190 -2.97 28.07 -39.55
C ASP A 190 -2.92 28.03 -38.00
N PRO A 191 -3.60 28.94 -37.27
CA PRO A 191 -3.54 29.01 -35.81
C PRO A 191 -4.00 27.74 -35.08
N ASP A 192 -4.77 26.86 -35.73
CA ASP A 192 -5.16 25.56 -35.17
C ASP A 192 -4.02 24.51 -35.27
N VAL A 193 -2.90 24.82 -35.93
CA VAL A 193 -1.72 23.96 -36.05
C VAL A 193 -0.84 24.02 -34.81
N MET A 194 -1.13 23.17 -33.83
CA MET A 194 -0.27 22.98 -32.67
C MET A 194 1.09 22.37 -33.09
N LEU A 195 2.19 23.09 -32.83
CA LEU A 195 3.56 22.58 -32.94
C LEU A 195 4.09 22.16 -31.56
N VAL A 196 4.71 20.98 -31.48
CA VAL A 196 5.24 20.42 -30.23
C VAL A 196 6.66 19.87 -30.38
N SER A 197 7.39 19.82 -29.25
CA SER A 197 8.77 19.33 -29.14
C SER A 197 9.78 19.96 -30.14
N PRO A 198 9.80 21.29 -30.35
CA PRO A 198 10.75 21.92 -31.26
C PRO A 198 12.20 21.69 -30.81
N SER A 199 13.09 21.45 -31.78
CA SER A 199 14.46 21.00 -31.58
C SER A 199 15.35 21.62 -32.67
N MET A 200 16.35 22.41 -32.27
CA MET A 200 17.34 23.00 -33.17
C MET A 200 18.48 22.00 -33.44
N SER A 201 19.00 21.97 -34.66
CA SER A 201 20.21 21.21 -34.99
C SER A 201 21.42 21.75 -34.19
N PRO A 202 22.37 20.88 -33.77
CA PRO A 202 23.58 21.33 -33.08
C PRO A 202 24.41 22.38 -33.85
N ASP A 203 24.32 22.42 -35.18
CA ASP A 203 24.97 23.42 -36.02
C ASP A 203 24.14 24.71 -36.26
N GLY A 204 22.92 24.79 -35.70
CA GLY A 204 22.03 25.94 -35.80
C GLY A 204 21.39 26.20 -37.16
N LYS A 205 21.58 25.33 -38.17
CA LYS A 205 21.04 25.52 -39.52
C LYS A 205 19.60 25.04 -39.72
N PHE A 206 19.11 24.14 -38.88
CA PHE A 206 17.78 23.53 -39.05
C PHE A 206 16.98 23.53 -37.75
N LEU A 207 15.75 24.02 -37.81
CA LEU A 207 14.76 23.84 -36.75
C LEU A 207 13.80 22.72 -37.17
N ALA A 208 13.54 21.76 -36.29
CA ALA A 208 12.55 20.71 -36.52
C ALA A 208 11.51 20.71 -35.38
N ALA A 209 10.24 20.48 -35.72
CA ALA A 209 9.15 20.35 -34.76
C ALA A 209 8.11 19.34 -35.27
N TRP A 210 7.23 18.88 -34.39
CA TRP A 210 6.12 18.02 -34.76
C TRP A 210 4.83 18.84 -34.83
N LYS A 211 4.18 18.86 -35.98
CA LYS A 211 2.76 19.23 -36.07
C LYS A 211 1.98 18.09 -35.42
N ILE A 212 1.20 18.39 -34.39
CA ILE A 212 0.34 17.41 -33.73
C ILE A 212 -1.12 17.63 -34.16
N THR A 213 -1.72 16.59 -34.75
CA THR A 213 -3.17 16.49 -34.87
C THR A 213 -3.64 15.64 -33.70
N ARG A 214 -4.41 16.25 -32.79
CA ARG A 214 -4.89 15.54 -31.59
C ARG A 214 -5.95 14.50 -31.96
N ALA A 215 -5.91 13.35 -31.31
CA ALA A 215 -7.04 12.43 -31.33
C ALA A 215 -8.18 12.94 -30.45
N ASN A 216 -9.42 12.67 -30.87
CA ASN A 216 -10.60 12.92 -30.05
C ASN A 216 -10.97 11.64 -29.28
N THR A 217 -10.27 11.39 -28.18
CA THR A 217 -10.55 10.26 -27.26
C THR A 217 -11.47 10.71 -26.13
N GLU A 218 -12.54 9.95 -25.87
CA GLU A 218 -13.35 10.15 -24.66
C GLU A 218 -12.51 9.88 -23.39
N PRO A 219 -12.73 10.59 -22.29
CA PRO A 219 -12.04 10.32 -21.02
C PRO A 219 -12.67 9.14 -20.28
N VAL A 220 -11.89 8.49 -19.40
CA VAL A 220 -12.45 7.55 -18.41
C VAL A 220 -12.72 8.28 -17.09
N PHE A 221 -13.79 7.84 -16.42
CA PHE A 221 -14.29 8.45 -15.21
C PHE A 221 -14.05 7.56 -13.98
N THR A 222 -13.96 8.18 -12.81
CA THR A 222 -13.86 7.50 -11.52
C THR A 222 -14.55 8.35 -10.46
N ILE A 223 -15.16 7.73 -9.45
CA ILE A 223 -15.88 8.44 -8.40
C ILE A 223 -15.16 8.21 -7.08
N GLU A 224 -14.70 9.28 -6.44
CA GLU A 224 -14.26 9.25 -5.04
C GLU A 224 -15.52 9.34 -4.16
N SER A 225 -16.02 8.21 -3.64
CA SER A 225 -17.26 8.22 -2.84
C SER A 225 -17.07 8.84 -1.46
N SER A 226 -15.86 8.70 -0.91
CA SER A 226 -15.49 9.06 0.45
C SER A 226 -14.24 9.97 0.47
N PRO A 227 -14.36 11.24 0.05
CA PRO A 227 -13.26 12.20 0.10
C PRO A 227 -12.66 12.35 1.50
N ALA A 228 -11.35 12.57 1.58
CA ALA A 228 -10.66 12.77 2.86
C ALA A 228 -11.17 14.01 3.62
N GLU A 229 -11.55 15.08 2.90
CA GLU A 229 -12.17 16.28 3.49
C GLU A 229 -13.70 16.15 3.69
N GLY A 230 -14.28 14.99 3.38
CA GLY A 230 -15.71 14.70 3.47
C GLY A 230 -16.58 15.36 2.40
N GLY A 231 -17.87 15.46 2.68
CA GLY A 231 -18.85 16.12 1.80
C GLY A 231 -19.52 15.19 0.78
N ARG A 232 -19.56 15.60 -0.49
CA ARG A 232 -20.16 14.82 -1.60
C ARG A 232 -19.08 14.12 -2.40
N ALA A 233 -19.44 12.96 -2.95
CA ALA A 233 -18.57 12.21 -3.86
C ALA A 233 -18.08 13.07 -5.05
N LYS A 234 -16.79 12.96 -5.41
CA LYS A 234 -16.17 13.72 -6.51
C LYS A 234 -16.10 12.87 -7.78
N LEU A 235 -16.35 13.50 -8.92
CA LEU A 235 -16.03 12.94 -10.23
C LEU A 235 -14.57 13.27 -10.58
N ILE A 236 -13.78 12.25 -10.88
CA ILE A 236 -12.41 12.34 -11.37
C ILE A 236 -12.42 11.91 -12.84
N GLU A 237 -11.98 12.81 -13.72
CA GLU A 237 -11.85 12.59 -15.16
C GLU A 237 -10.37 12.44 -15.53
N ARG A 238 -10.03 11.51 -16.44
CA ARG A 238 -8.67 11.40 -16.99
C ARG A 238 -8.64 10.97 -18.45
N PRO A 239 -7.72 11.51 -19.28
CA PRO A 239 -7.50 11.01 -20.63
C PRO A 239 -6.85 9.61 -20.57
N TYR A 240 -7.45 8.63 -21.24
CA TYR A 240 -7.05 7.23 -21.15
C TYR A 240 -7.49 6.48 -22.41
N ALA A 241 -6.59 6.38 -23.40
CA ALA A 241 -6.93 5.77 -24.69
C ALA A 241 -7.00 4.23 -24.61
N LEU A 242 -8.10 3.69 -25.13
CA LEU A 242 -8.45 2.27 -25.21
C LEU A 242 -8.07 1.66 -26.58
N PRO A 243 -7.95 0.33 -26.70
CA PRO A 243 -7.70 -0.32 -27.98
C PRO A 243 -8.75 0.03 -29.03
N GLY A 244 -8.28 0.44 -30.21
CA GLY A 244 -9.15 0.94 -31.28
C GLY A 244 -9.36 2.47 -31.30
N ASP A 245 -9.20 3.19 -30.19
CA ASP A 245 -9.35 4.65 -30.13
C ASP A 245 -8.38 5.35 -31.09
N GLU A 246 -8.70 6.56 -31.56
CA GLU A 246 -7.71 7.36 -32.30
C GLU A 246 -6.51 7.73 -31.42
N MET A 247 -5.35 7.92 -32.05
CA MET A 247 -4.08 8.28 -31.39
C MET A 247 -3.55 9.60 -31.95
N ASP A 248 -2.92 10.41 -31.10
CA ASP A 248 -2.27 11.65 -31.53
C ASP A 248 -1.35 11.40 -32.73
N ARG A 249 -1.59 12.11 -33.84
CA ARG A 249 -0.81 12.02 -35.07
C ARG A 249 0.24 13.13 -35.11
N TYR A 250 1.45 12.78 -35.48
CA TYR A 250 2.63 13.64 -35.48
C TYR A 250 3.26 13.68 -36.87
N ASP A 251 3.18 14.82 -37.54
CA ASP A 251 3.84 15.08 -38.82
C ASP A 251 5.12 15.91 -38.58
N LEU A 252 6.24 15.49 -39.18
CA LEU A 252 7.53 16.16 -39.01
C LEU A 252 7.61 17.40 -39.90
N VAL A 253 7.82 18.58 -39.30
CA VAL A 253 8.06 19.84 -40.01
C VAL A 253 9.48 20.31 -39.71
N VAL A 254 10.22 20.67 -40.75
CA VAL A 254 11.62 21.13 -40.64
C VAL A 254 11.80 22.40 -41.46
N TRP A 255 12.51 23.39 -40.91
CA TRP A 255 12.85 24.64 -41.56
C TRP A 255 14.36 24.80 -41.68
N ASN A 256 14.82 25.33 -42.80
CA ASN A 256 16.14 25.95 -42.90
C ASN A 256 16.10 27.32 -42.21
N VAL A 257 17.00 27.52 -41.24
CA VAL A 257 17.10 28.74 -40.43
C VAL A 257 17.52 29.96 -41.26
N ALA A 258 18.34 29.78 -42.30
CA ALA A 258 18.97 30.88 -43.00
C ALA A 258 18.07 31.59 -44.02
N ASP A 259 17.09 30.88 -44.59
CA ASP A 259 16.15 31.42 -45.58
C ASP A 259 14.66 31.19 -45.25
N ALA A 260 14.39 30.72 -44.02
CA ALA A 260 13.07 30.44 -43.45
C ALA A 260 12.22 29.38 -44.20
N LYS A 261 12.77 28.65 -45.18
CA LYS A 261 11.97 27.70 -45.97
C LYS A 261 11.78 26.36 -45.25
N THR A 262 10.59 25.80 -45.38
CA THR A 262 10.31 24.40 -45.00
C THR A 262 11.05 23.43 -45.93
N VAL A 263 11.72 22.44 -45.36
CA VAL A 263 12.30 21.30 -46.09
C VAL A 263 11.18 20.30 -46.37
N ASN A 264 10.93 20.00 -47.65
CA ASN A 264 10.01 18.92 -48.02
C ASN A 264 10.68 17.57 -47.74
N LEU A 265 10.01 16.67 -47.03
CA LEU A 265 10.55 15.38 -46.60
C LEU A 265 9.52 14.26 -46.79
N GLU A 266 9.93 13.15 -47.40
CA GLU A 266 9.12 11.94 -47.55
C GLU A 266 9.16 11.10 -46.25
N MET A 267 8.67 11.70 -45.16
CA MET A 267 8.55 11.09 -43.84
C MET A 267 7.09 10.67 -43.57
N PRO A 268 6.80 9.40 -43.22
CA PRO A 268 5.43 9.01 -42.86
C PRO A 268 5.00 9.66 -41.53
N THR A 269 3.71 10.02 -41.42
CA THR A 269 3.09 10.42 -40.15
C THR A 269 3.38 9.40 -39.07
N ILE A 270 3.72 9.85 -37.86
CA ILE A 270 3.79 8.98 -36.69
C ILE A 270 2.47 9.05 -35.94
N ASP A 271 1.76 7.93 -35.96
CA ASP A 271 0.38 7.70 -35.53
C ASP A 271 0.29 6.82 -34.28
N PHE A 272 1.42 6.44 -33.70
CA PHE A 272 1.50 5.65 -32.48
C PHE A 272 2.69 6.07 -31.63
N ARG A 273 2.39 6.40 -30.36
CA ARG A 273 3.31 7.01 -29.37
C ARG A 273 3.81 8.40 -29.78
N ARG A 274 4.32 9.15 -28.80
CA ARG A 274 4.92 10.47 -29.02
C ARG A 274 6.37 10.33 -29.54
N PRO A 275 6.67 10.77 -30.77
CA PRO A 275 8.00 10.63 -31.36
C PRO A 275 9.05 11.54 -30.71
N ARG A 276 10.32 11.27 -31.05
CA ARG A 276 11.50 12.02 -30.62
C ARG A 276 12.44 12.21 -31.80
N ILE A 277 13.19 13.31 -31.77
CA ILE A 277 14.26 13.62 -32.73
C ILE A 277 15.59 13.49 -31.99
N ARG A 278 16.50 12.65 -32.48
CA ARG A 278 17.91 12.67 -32.07
C ARG A 278 18.74 13.24 -33.23
N TRP A 279 19.32 14.42 -33.02
CA TRP A 279 20.31 14.95 -33.96
C TRP A 279 21.63 14.18 -33.85
N ARG A 280 22.33 14.04 -34.98
CA ARG A 280 23.71 13.59 -35.13
C ARG A 280 24.45 14.39 -36.21
N ARG A 281 25.78 14.29 -36.27
CA ARG A 281 26.66 14.87 -37.31
C ARG A 281 26.39 16.37 -37.55
N GLY A 282 26.07 17.07 -36.47
CA GLY A 282 25.66 18.48 -36.46
C GLY A 282 24.26 18.81 -37.03
N HIS A 283 23.70 17.99 -37.93
CA HIS A 283 22.54 18.37 -38.75
C HIS A 283 21.68 17.22 -39.30
N GLU A 284 22.03 15.95 -39.09
CA GLU A 284 21.21 14.81 -39.52
C GLU A 284 20.29 14.37 -38.36
N MET A 285 19.07 13.93 -38.65
CA MET A 285 18.13 13.44 -37.61
C MET A 285 17.97 11.92 -37.68
N LEU A 286 17.87 11.30 -36.51
CA LEU A 286 17.35 9.96 -36.31
C LEU A 286 15.97 10.03 -35.64
N VAL A 287 15.02 9.23 -36.15
CA VAL A 287 13.63 9.18 -35.67
C VAL A 287 13.15 7.72 -35.63
N GLU A 288 12.59 7.31 -34.50
CA GLU A 288 11.97 5.99 -34.30
C GLU A 288 10.47 6.03 -34.65
N LYS A 289 9.98 5.01 -35.35
CA LYS A 289 8.54 4.73 -35.51
C LYS A 289 8.26 3.28 -35.11
N VAL A 290 7.32 3.10 -34.19
CA VAL A 290 6.61 1.82 -33.97
C VAL A 290 5.28 1.93 -34.72
N ASP A 291 4.89 0.89 -35.45
CA ASP A 291 3.54 0.81 -36.01
C ASP A 291 2.56 0.27 -34.96
N ARG A 292 1.33 0.78 -34.95
CA ARG A 292 0.29 0.36 -34.00
C ARG A 292 0.01 -1.14 -34.15
N GLY A 293 -0.23 -1.83 -33.02
CA GLY A 293 -0.23 -3.30 -32.98
C GLY A 293 1.16 -3.92 -32.83
N HIS A 294 2.22 -3.11 -32.76
CA HIS A 294 3.60 -3.51 -32.39
C HIS A 294 4.31 -4.49 -33.35
N GLN A 295 3.68 -4.84 -34.47
CA GLN A 295 4.20 -5.76 -35.50
C GLN A 295 5.37 -5.23 -36.32
N ARG A 296 5.68 -3.93 -36.29
CA ARG A 296 6.76 -3.33 -37.08
C ARG A 296 7.46 -2.17 -36.37
N PHE A 297 8.79 -2.14 -36.47
CA PHE A 297 9.66 -1.08 -35.98
C PHE A 297 10.55 -0.54 -37.09
N ARG A 298 10.71 0.78 -37.14
CA ARG A 298 11.55 1.49 -38.11
C ARG A 298 12.41 2.57 -37.45
N LEU A 299 13.68 2.61 -37.83
CA LEU A 299 14.56 3.76 -37.58
C LEU A 299 14.76 4.51 -38.90
N PHE A 300 14.44 5.80 -38.91
CA PHE A 300 14.67 6.70 -40.03
C PHE A 300 15.92 7.56 -39.82
N SER A 301 16.68 7.79 -40.89
CA SER A 301 17.84 8.69 -41.00
C SER A 301 17.49 9.78 -42.01
N ILE A 302 17.54 11.04 -41.59
CA ILE A 302 17.01 12.18 -42.35
C ILE A 302 18.08 13.26 -42.47
N ASN A 303 18.50 13.59 -43.69
CA ASN A 303 19.37 14.73 -43.96
C ASN A 303 18.55 15.92 -44.51
N PRO A 304 18.28 16.96 -43.70
CA PRO A 304 17.48 18.11 -44.13
C PRO A 304 18.22 19.04 -45.10
N SER A 305 19.54 18.94 -45.24
CA SER A 305 20.31 19.68 -46.26
C SER A 305 20.06 19.16 -47.68
N THR A 306 19.68 17.89 -47.82
CA THR A 306 19.48 17.21 -49.11
C THR A 306 18.06 16.67 -49.31
N ALA A 307 17.17 16.90 -48.34
CA ALA A 307 15.83 16.30 -48.24
C ALA A 307 15.79 14.75 -48.24
N LYS A 308 16.95 14.07 -48.13
CA LYS A 308 17.02 12.61 -48.21
C LYS A 308 16.57 11.96 -46.91
N VAL A 309 15.49 11.19 -46.98
CA VAL A 309 15.08 10.22 -45.96
C VAL A 309 15.63 8.84 -46.31
N ARG A 310 16.08 8.10 -45.31
CA ARG A 310 16.56 6.71 -45.38
C ARG A 310 15.97 5.92 -44.22
N THR A 311 15.95 4.60 -44.32
CA THR A 311 15.44 3.71 -43.25
C THR A 311 16.52 2.68 -42.90
N PRO A 312 17.52 2.99 -42.06
CA PRO A 312 18.58 2.03 -41.72
C PRO A 312 18.10 0.73 -41.07
N ILE A 313 16.98 0.76 -40.34
CA ILE A 313 16.36 -0.41 -39.69
C ILE A 313 14.88 -0.46 -40.07
N ASP A 314 14.42 -1.59 -40.59
CA ASP A 314 13.01 -1.88 -40.87
C ASP A 314 12.73 -3.35 -40.56
N GLU A 315 12.17 -3.64 -39.38
CA GLU A 315 11.84 -5.00 -38.93
C GLU A 315 10.32 -5.15 -38.78
N SER A 316 9.79 -6.28 -39.27
CA SER A 316 8.39 -6.68 -39.09
C SER A 316 8.28 -8.16 -38.71
N THR A 317 7.23 -8.50 -37.97
CA THR A 317 6.90 -9.87 -37.53
C THR A 317 5.39 -10.11 -37.57
N ASP A 318 4.97 -11.38 -37.66
CA ASP A 318 3.56 -11.76 -37.69
C ASP A 318 2.91 -11.69 -36.29
N THR A 319 3.71 -11.78 -35.22
CA THR A 319 3.27 -11.68 -33.82
C THR A 319 3.46 -10.25 -33.29
N PHE A 320 4.43 -10.01 -32.40
CA PHE A 320 4.77 -8.68 -31.91
C PHE A 320 6.28 -8.51 -31.77
N ILE A 321 6.76 -7.26 -31.91
CA ILE A 321 8.08 -6.84 -31.43
C ILE A 321 7.88 -6.30 -30.01
N TRP A 322 8.73 -6.68 -29.04
CA TRP A 322 8.59 -6.22 -27.65
C TRP A 322 9.00 -4.74 -27.47
N THR A 323 8.18 -3.81 -27.97
CA THR A 323 8.50 -2.37 -28.03
C THR A 323 8.08 -1.57 -26.79
N ALA A 324 7.15 -2.06 -25.96
CA ALA A 324 6.76 -1.48 -24.67
C ALA A 324 7.46 -2.22 -23.51
N HIS A 325 7.67 -1.56 -22.37
CA HIS A 325 8.23 -2.16 -21.14
C HIS A 325 9.67 -2.73 -21.20
N ALA A 326 10.28 -2.86 -22.38
CA ALA A 326 11.69 -3.28 -22.60
C ALA A 326 12.76 -2.29 -22.08
N GLY A 327 12.52 -1.58 -20.97
CA GLY A 327 13.37 -0.49 -20.45
C GLY A 327 14.78 -0.90 -20.00
N LYS A 328 15.08 -2.21 -19.97
CA LYS A 328 16.39 -2.82 -19.70
C LYS A 328 17.23 -3.05 -20.96
N VAL A 329 16.58 -3.19 -22.12
CA VAL A 329 17.21 -3.40 -23.44
C VAL A 329 16.44 -2.52 -24.45
N PRO A 330 16.83 -1.25 -24.65
CA PRO A 330 16.19 -0.38 -25.63
C PRO A 330 16.33 -0.95 -27.04
N LEU A 331 15.26 -0.91 -27.84
CA LEU A 331 15.28 -1.33 -29.25
C LEU A 331 16.46 -0.71 -30.02
N VAL A 332 16.68 0.60 -29.86
CA VAL A 332 17.88 1.28 -30.36
C VAL A 332 18.65 1.86 -29.18
N THR A 333 19.84 1.31 -28.96
CA THR A 333 20.84 1.83 -28.03
C THR A 333 21.87 2.63 -28.83
N TYR A 334 21.75 3.95 -28.73
CA TYR A 334 22.58 4.90 -29.47
C TYR A 334 23.90 5.17 -28.76
N LEU A 335 24.99 5.08 -29.51
CA LEU A 335 26.36 5.29 -29.08
C LEU A 335 26.75 6.79 -29.06
N ASP A 336 27.92 7.10 -28.50
CA ASP A 336 28.63 8.38 -28.68
C ASP A 336 29.37 8.39 -30.04
N ASN A 337 29.78 7.23 -30.58
CA ASN A 337 30.04 7.07 -32.02
C ASN A 337 28.75 7.27 -32.82
N GLU A 338 28.56 8.47 -33.38
CA GLU A 338 27.35 8.84 -34.12
C GLU A 338 27.11 8.06 -35.42
N ASP A 339 28.09 7.27 -35.89
CA ASP A 339 28.03 6.51 -37.14
C ASP A 339 27.42 5.11 -36.98
N GLU A 340 27.31 4.60 -35.75
CA GLU A 340 26.81 3.26 -35.42
C GLU A 340 25.68 3.32 -34.37
N VAL A 341 24.80 2.31 -34.36
CA VAL A 341 23.89 2.04 -33.22
C VAL A 341 23.80 0.55 -32.94
N ILE A 342 23.53 0.21 -31.68
CA ILE A 342 23.16 -1.15 -31.30
C ILE A 342 21.64 -1.28 -31.40
N TYR A 343 21.16 -2.27 -32.14
CA TYR A 343 19.76 -2.63 -32.29
C TYR A 343 19.47 -3.96 -31.59
N ALA A 344 18.32 -4.05 -30.91
CA ALA A 344 17.86 -5.27 -30.25
C ALA A 344 16.69 -5.89 -31.03
N SER A 345 16.83 -7.16 -31.43
CA SER A 345 15.83 -7.90 -32.20
C SER A 345 15.60 -9.29 -31.61
N GLU A 346 14.39 -9.83 -31.79
CA GLU A 346 13.96 -11.15 -31.30
C GLU A 346 13.80 -12.16 -32.44
N LYS A 347 14.13 -11.78 -33.69
CA LYS A 347 13.86 -12.56 -34.91
C LYS A 347 14.68 -13.85 -35.06
N SER A 348 15.77 -14.04 -34.32
CA SER A 348 16.47 -15.34 -34.27
C SER A 348 15.73 -16.41 -33.47
N GLY A 349 14.67 -16.04 -32.73
CA GLY A 349 14.05 -16.86 -31.68
C GLY A 349 14.44 -16.42 -30.26
N TYR A 350 15.48 -15.59 -30.11
CA TYR A 350 15.92 -15.00 -28.85
C TYR A 350 16.21 -13.51 -29.03
N ARG A 351 16.11 -12.72 -27.95
CA ARG A 351 16.52 -11.32 -28.01
C ARG A 351 18.04 -11.20 -28.03
N HIS A 352 18.58 -10.76 -29.16
CA HIS A 352 20.01 -10.49 -29.36
C HIS A 352 20.28 -9.04 -29.73
N LEU A 353 21.54 -8.65 -29.60
CA LEU A 353 22.05 -7.34 -29.96
C LEU A 353 22.81 -7.39 -31.29
N TYR A 354 22.60 -6.39 -32.13
CA TYR A 354 23.17 -6.26 -33.47
C TYR A 354 23.76 -4.85 -33.65
N LEU A 355 24.94 -4.72 -34.23
CA LEU A 355 25.49 -3.43 -34.62
C LEU A 355 25.02 -3.05 -36.04
N VAL A 356 24.52 -1.83 -36.16
CA VAL A 356 23.96 -1.26 -37.39
C VAL A 356 24.81 -0.07 -37.84
N ASP A 357 25.36 -0.15 -39.05
CA ASP A 357 26.07 0.95 -39.68
C ASP A 357 25.06 1.98 -40.20
N LEU A 358 25.06 3.18 -39.62
CA LEU A 358 24.21 4.29 -40.07
C LEU A 358 24.88 5.15 -41.16
N SER A 359 26.13 4.87 -41.56
CA SER A 359 26.73 5.46 -42.75
C SER A 359 26.14 4.82 -44.03
N SER A 360 25.99 3.50 -44.04
CA SER A 360 25.36 2.70 -45.10
C SER A 360 24.07 3.33 -45.66
N ASP A 361 23.96 3.31 -46.98
CA ASP A 361 22.78 3.75 -47.73
C ASP A 361 21.75 2.62 -47.94
N LYS A 362 22.03 1.41 -47.45
CA LYS A 362 21.12 0.25 -47.51
C LYS A 362 20.31 0.12 -46.21
N VAL A 363 19.04 -0.23 -46.37
CA VAL A 363 18.24 -0.82 -45.28
C VAL A 363 18.95 -2.08 -44.79
N GLN A 364 19.14 -2.21 -43.48
CA GLN A 364 19.64 -3.43 -42.84
C GLN A 364 18.48 -4.16 -42.17
N SER A 365 18.33 -5.46 -42.47
CA SER A 365 17.61 -6.42 -41.64
C SER A 365 18.61 -7.16 -40.74
N THR A 366 18.12 -7.85 -39.71
CA THR A 366 18.88 -8.78 -38.85
C THR A 366 19.84 -9.70 -39.61
N ASP A 367 19.45 -10.11 -40.82
CA ASP A 367 20.16 -11.07 -41.68
C ASP A 367 21.35 -10.42 -42.41
N THR A 368 21.54 -9.11 -42.20
CA THR A 368 22.58 -8.26 -42.82
C THR A 368 23.30 -7.34 -41.83
N MET A 369 22.85 -7.27 -40.56
CA MET A 369 23.53 -6.56 -39.48
C MET A 369 24.68 -7.41 -38.92
N ARG A 370 25.65 -6.79 -38.24
CA ARG A 370 26.67 -7.54 -37.49
C ARG A 370 26.06 -8.00 -36.15
N PRO A 371 25.90 -9.30 -35.85
CA PRO A 371 25.51 -9.72 -34.52
C PRO A 371 26.61 -9.37 -33.51
N ILE A 372 26.21 -8.87 -32.34
CA ILE A 372 27.06 -8.73 -31.14
C ILE A 372 26.83 -9.93 -30.23
N THR A 373 25.59 -10.38 -30.10
CA THR A 373 25.23 -11.64 -29.43
C THR A 373 24.50 -12.59 -30.38
N GLN A 374 24.68 -13.89 -30.17
CA GLN A 374 24.06 -14.98 -30.92
C GLN A 374 24.13 -16.28 -30.11
N GLY A 375 23.19 -17.20 -30.32
CA GLY A 375 23.07 -18.47 -29.59
C GLY A 375 21.66 -18.66 -29.03
N ASP A 376 21.45 -19.76 -28.31
CA ASP A 376 20.13 -20.16 -27.77
C ASP A 376 19.86 -19.58 -26.36
N TYR A 377 20.34 -18.35 -26.11
CA TYR A 377 20.19 -17.63 -24.85
C TYR A 377 19.58 -16.24 -25.04
N LEU A 378 18.94 -15.71 -24.00
CA LEU A 378 18.20 -14.44 -24.03
C LEU A 378 18.98 -13.27 -23.43
N VAL A 379 19.18 -12.16 -24.17
CA VAL A 379 19.66 -10.89 -23.57
C VAL A 379 18.54 -10.20 -22.79
N ARG A 380 18.77 -9.98 -21.49
CA ARG A 380 17.77 -9.44 -20.54
C ARG A 380 18.04 -8.01 -20.06
N GLU A 381 19.30 -7.56 -20.00
CA GLU A 381 19.65 -6.18 -19.63
C GLU A 381 21.00 -5.74 -20.17
N ILE A 382 21.11 -4.49 -20.63
CA ILE A 382 22.40 -3.85 -20.94
C ILE A 382 22.88 -3.09 -19.69
N ILE A 383 23.90 -3.62 -19.01
CA ILE A 383 24.50 -2.99 -17.82
C ILE A 383 25.46 -1.87 -18.25
N HIS A 384 26.36 -2.18 -19.20
CA HIS A 384 27.38 -1.25 -19.66
C HIS A 384 27.73 -1.48 -21.14
N ILE A 385 28.22 -0.42 -21.77
CA ILE A 385 28.87 -0.42 -23.08
C ILE A 385 30.10 0.48 -22.91
N ASP A 386 31.28 -0.04 -23.25
CA ASP A 386 32.52 0.70 -23.36
C ASP A 386 32.84 0.87 -24.84
N GLU A 387 32.77 2.11 -25.34
CA GLU A 387 33.02 2.40 -26.77
C GLU A 387 34.50 2.54 -27.11
N SER A 388 35.36 2.62 -26.09
CA SER A 388 36.83 2.73 -26.19
C SER A 388 37.45 1.34 -26.31
N GLU A 389 37.16 0.47 -25.36
CA GLU A 389 37.64 -0.92 -25.32
C GLU A 389 36.69 -1.89 -26.05
N ARG A 390 35.57 -1.38 -26.56
CA ARG A 390 34.62 -2.03 -27.48
C ARG A 390 34.03 -3.35 -26.97
N TYR A 391 33.59 -3.35 -25.71
CA TYR A 391 32.83 -4.43 -25.09
C TYR A 391 31.50 -3.93 -24.49
N ALA A 392 30.58 -4.86 -24.23
CA ALA A 392 29.36 -4.64 -23.46
C ALA A 392 29.26 -5.63 -22.29
N ASP A 393 28.81 -5.15 -21.12
CA ASP A 393 28.45 -5.98 -19.97
C ASP A 393 26.92 -6.20 -20.02
N LEU A 394 26.49 -7.46 -20.13
CA LEU A 394 25.10 -7.85 -20.39
C LEU A 394 24.58 -8.86 -19.36
N VAL A 395 23.33 -8.72 -18.93
CA VAL A 395 22.61 -9.78 -18.22
C VAL A 395 21.90 -10.67 -19.24
N VAL A 396 22.06 -11.98 -19.10
CA VAL A 396 21.40 -13.01 -19.91
C VAL A 396 20.55 -13.96 -19.05
N GLY A 397 19.67 -14.71 -19.70
CA GLY A 397 18.98 -15.90 -19.17
C GLY A 397 18.97 -16.99 -20.24
N GLU A 398 18.54 -18.22 -19.89
CA GLU A 398 18.71 -19.41 -20.74
C GLU A 398 20.17 -19.64 -21.19
N TYR A 399 21.13 -19.43 -20.28
CA TYR A 399 22.57 -19.47 -20.59
C TYR A 399 23.29 -20.75 -20.12
N TYR A 400 22.68 -21.51 -19.21
CA TYR A 400 23.14 -22.84 -18.79
C TYR A 400 21.95 -23.82 -18.83
N ASP A 401 22.07 -24.92 -19.57
CA ASP A 401 20.98 -25.87 -19.84
C ASP A 401 20.51 -26.66 -18.60
N ASP A 402 21.36 -26.75 -17.57
CA ASP A 402 21.13 -27.52 -16.34
C ASP A 402 20.55 -26.70 -15.17
N GLN A 403 20.19 -25.44 -15.41
CA GLN A 403 19.70 -24.49 -14.40
C GLN A 403 18.26 -24.03 -14.64
N ASP A 404 17.71 -23.26 -13.69
CA ASP A 404 16.43 -22.56 -13.91
C ASP A 404 16.62 -21.50 -15.02
N PRO A 405 15.91 -21.57 -16.16
CA PRO A 405 16.16 -20.72 -17.33
C PRO A 405 15.94 -19.23 -17.06
N TYR A 406 15.21 -18.91 -15.99
CA TYR A 406 14.95 -17.55 -15.55
C TYR A 406 16.03 -16.97 -14.63
N HIS A 407 17.08 -17.73 -14.29
CA HIS A 407 18.27 -17.20 -13.63
C HIS A 407 18.94 -16.13 -14.49
N ARG A 408 19.45 -15.09 -13.83
CA ARG A 408 20.22 -14.00 -14.44
C ARG A 408 21.70 -14.28 -14.29
N HIS A 409 22.39 -14.44 -15.40
CA HIS A 409 23.85 -14.52 -15.46
C HIS A 409 24.41 -13.23 -16.07
N LEU A 410 25.64 -12.86 -15.73
CA LEU A 410 26.36 -11.74 -16.32
C LEU A 410 27.40 -12.27 -17.31
N ILE A 411 27.42 -11.72 -18.51
CA ILE A 411 28.48 -11.91 -19.50
C ILE A 411 29.10 -10.58 -19.88
N ARG A 412 30.34 -10.63 -20.34
CA ARG A 412 30.96 -9.58 -21.15
C ARG A 412 31.05 -10.07 -22.59
N VAL A 413 30.77 -9.20 -23.55
CA VAL A 413 30.86 -9.53 -24.98
C VAL A 413 31.58 -8.44 -25.78
N GLY A 414 32.47 -8.81 -26.70
CA GLY A 414 33.09 -7.89 -27.65
C GLY A 414 32.11 -7.41 -28.72
N ILE A 415 32.11 -6.11 -29.02
CA ILE A 415 31.14 -5.46 -29.93
C ILE A 415 31.45 -5.74 -31.41
N ASP A 416 32.71 -6.04 -31.73
CA ASP A 416 33.18 -6.16 -33.11
C ASP A 416 33.48 -7.60 -33.55
N ASP A 417 33.79 -8.50 -32.60
CA ASP A 417 34.09 -9.92 -32.82
C ASP A 417 33.03 -10.88 -32.25
N GLY A 418 32.26 -10.45 -31.23
CA GLY A 418 31.31 -11.29 -30.51
C GLY A 418 31.94 -12.28 -29.54
N GLU A 419 33.19 -12.07 -29.09
CA GLU A 419 33.83 -12.94 -28.08
C GLU A 419 33.11 -12.79 -26.73
N VAL A 420 32.61 -13.90 -26.16
CA VAL A 420 31.83 -13.93 -24.92
C VAL A 420 32.66 -14.49 -23.76
N ILE A 421 32.66 -13.77 -22.64
CA ILE A 421 33.26 -14.16 -21.36
C ILE A 421 32.13 -14.26 -20.32
N SER A 422 31.90 -15.45 -19.74
CA SER A 422 30.98 -15.57 -18.60
C SER A 422 31.61 -14.95 -17.36
N LEU A 423 30.85 -14.15 -16.63
CA LEU A 423 31.26 -13.57 -15.35
C LEU A 423 30.54 -14.22 -14.16
N THR A 424 29.74 -15.28 -14.38
CA THR A 424 28.96 -15.98 -13.33
C THR A 424 28.56 -17.41 -13.71
N ASP A 425 28.97 -18.41 -12.94
CA ASP A 425 28.69 -19.85 -13.23
C ASP A 425 27.77 -20.55 -12.21
N GLY A 426 27.38 -19.92 -11.09
CA GLY A 426 26.64 -20.59 -10.01
C GLY A 426 25.17 -20.89 -10.34
N ASP A 427 24.59 -21.96 -9.77
CA ASP A 427 23.13 -22.23 -9.83
C ASP A 427 22.39 -21.23 -8.93
N GLY A 428 21.97 -20.08 -9.50
CA GLY A 428 21.18 -19.08 -8.80
C GLY A 428 20.82 -17.84 -9.62
N ASP A 429 19.93 -17.00 -9.09
CA ASP A 429 19.68 -15.67 -9.67
C ASP A 429 20.64 -14.64 -9.06
N HIS A 430 21.46 -14.01 -9.92
CA HIS A 430 22.60 -13.22 -9.48
C HIS A 430 22.30 -11.71 -9.33
N GLU A 431 23.06 -11.06 -8.45
CA GLU A 431 23.34 -9.63 -8.40
C GLU A 431 24.82 -9.37 -8.65
N PHE A 432 25.14 -8.16 -9.12
CA PHE A 432 26.49 -7.80 -9.56
C PHE A 432 26.81 -6.37 -9.10
N GLU A 433 27.95 -6.18 -8.45
CA GLU A 433 28.52 -4.88 -8.07
C GLU A 433 29.97 -4.80 -8.57
N PHE A 434 30.26 -3.90 -9.49
CA PHE A 434 31.59 -3.74 -10.08
C PHE A 434 32.51 -2.88 -9.21
N SER A 435 33.83 -3.08 -9.30
CA SER A 435 34.81 -2.08 -8.88
C SER A 435 34.66 -0.79 -9.70
N GLU A 436 35.19 0.35 -9.22
CA GLU A 436 35.01 1.66 -9.89
C GLU A 436 35.61 1.68 -11.32
N ASP A 437 36.69 0.93 -11.53
CA ASP A 437 37.38 0.71 -12.80
C ASP A 437 36.86 -0.50 -13.61
N ARG A 438 35.89 -1.25 -13.06
CA ARG A 438 35.35 -2.51 -13.59
C ARG A 438 36.36 -3.67 -13.76
N ARG A 439 37.57 -3.65 -13.19
CA ARG A 439 38.48 -4.83 -13.21
C ARG A 439 37.92 -6.04 -12.47
N TYR A 440 37.09 -5.80 -11.45
CA TYR A 440 36.45 -6.84 -10.65
C TYR A 440 34.93 -6.68 -10.60
N VAL A 441 34.24 -7.77 -10.31
CA VAL A 441 32.81 -7.80 -10.01
C VAL A 441 32.57 -8.69 -8.79
N ILE A 442 31.84 -8.14 -7.83
CA ILE A 442 31.30 -8.87 -6.69
C ILE A 442 29.94 -9.41 -7.10
N VAL A 443 29.75 -10.70 -6.90
CA VAL A 443 28.62 -11.48 -7.40
C VAL A 443 27.91 -12.12 -6.21
N ASN A 444 26.64 -11.76 -6.01
CA ASN A 444 25.78 -12.36 -4.98
C ASN A 444 24.75 -13.25 -5.69
N HIS A 445 24.79 -14.57 -5.47
CA HIS A 445 23.87 -15.51 -6.11
C HIS A 445 23.11 -16.36 -5.10
N SER A 446 21.80 -16.55 -5.31
CA SER A 446 20.93 -17.29 -4.39
C SER A 446 19.78 -17.98 -5.12
N ARG A 447 19.11 -18.90 -4.42
CA ARG A 447 17.89 -19.56 -4.89
C ARG A 447 16.80 -19.49 -3.84
N VAL A 448 15.54 -19.63 -4.24
CA VAL A 448 14.42 -19.78 -3.28
C VAL A 448 14.67 -20.85 -2.21
N ASP A 449 15.40 -21.92 -2.58
CA ASP A 449 15.76 -23.05 -1.72
C ASP A 449 17.15 -22.93 -1.04
N SER A 450 17.95 -21.91 -1.36
CA SER A 450 19.37 -21.85 -0.98
C SER A 450 19.86 -20.43 -0.66
N PRO A 451 20.35 -20.16 0.57
CA PRO A 451 20.90 -18.86 0.97
C PRO A 451 22.01 -18.33 0.05
N PRO A 452 22.21 -17.00 -0.01
CA PRO A 452 23.16 -16.39 -0.93
C PRO A 452 24.63 -16.77 -0.70
N VAL A 453 25.38 -16.88 -1.80
CA VAL A 453 26.85 -16.99 -1.83
C VAL A 453 27.41 -15.75 -2.50
N HIS A 454 28.44 -15.15 -1.88
CA HIS A 454 29.08 -13.92 -2.33
C HIS A 454 30.49 -14.23 -2.86
N GLU A 455 30.69 -14.07 -4.16
CA GLU A 455 31.95 -14.27 -4.87
C GLU A 455 32.57 -12.93 -5.30
N LEU A 456 33.89 -12.89 -5.41
CA LEU A 456 34.64 -11.88 -6.12
C LEU A 456 35.22 -12.51 -7.39
N ARG A 457 34.97 -11.90 -8.55
CA ARG A 457 35.42 -12.38 -9.85
C ARG A 457 36.16 -11.31 -10.65
N ARG A 458 37.10 -11.73 -11.49
CA ARG A 458 37.89 -10.86 -12.37
C ARG A 458 37.18 -10.71 -13.71
N THR A 459 36.92 -9.48 -14.17
CA THR A 459 36.09 -9.24 -15.37
C THR A 459 36.82 -9.45 -16.69
N LYS A 460 38.13 -9.70 -16.64
CA LYS A 460 38.99 -9.95 -17.81
C LYS A 460 38.80 -11.36 -18.39
N ASP A 461 38.47 -12.33 -17.55
CA ASP A 461 38.44 -13.76 -17.88
C ASP A 461 37.34 -14.54 -17.14
N GLY A 462 36.54 -13.87 -16.30
CA GLY A 462 35.46 -14.48 -15.52
C GLY A 462 35.92 -15.19 -14.25
N SER A 463 37.22 -15.30 -14.01
CA SER A 463 37.79 -16.18 -12.98
C SER A 463 37.34 -15.82 -11.56
N LEU A 464 37.05 -16.84 -10.76
CA LEU A 464 36.83 -16.72 -9.33
C LEU A 464 38.13 -16.33 -8.63
N VAL A 465 38.12 -15.16 -7.99
CA VAL A 465 39.23 -14.65 -7.17
C VAL A 465 39.10 -15.17 -5.74
N ALA A 466 37.92 -15.00 -5.12
CA ALA A 466 37.65 -15.44 -3.76
C ALA A 466 36.15 -15.59 -3.48
N THR A 467 35.76 -16.56 -2.65
CA THR A 467 34.45 -16.58 -2.00
C THR A 467 34.51 -15.70 -0.75
N LEU A 468 33.81 -14.58 -0.75
CA LEU A 468 33.85 -13.56 0.30
C LEU A 468 33.10 -14.02 1.56
N ALA A 469 31.88 -14.53 1.37
CA ALA A 469 31.07 -15.15 2.41
C ALA A 469 30.02 -16.09 1.82
N GLU A 470 29.61 -17.07 2.63
CA GLU A 470 28.40 -17.86 2.44
C GLU A 470 27.36 -17.41 3.46
N ALA A 471 26.12 -17.20 3.05
CA ALA A 471 25.00 -17.00 3.97
C ALA A 471 24.60 -18.32 4.61
N LYS A 472 24.38 -18.30 5.93
CA LYS A 472 24.08 -19.52 6.70
C LYS A 472 22.93 -19.29 7.66
N ARG A 473 21.99 -20.24 7.71
CA ARG A 473 20.92 -20.25 8.72
C ARG A 473 21.46 -20.84 10.01
N ILE A 474 21.28 -20.13 11.13
CA ILE A 474 21.77 -20.48 12.47
C ILE A 474 20.56 -20.59 13.41
N GLY A 475 20.52 -21.64 14.24
CA GLY A 475 19.42 -21.98 15.15
C GLY A 475 18.95 -23.43 14.97
N ASP A 476 18.54 -24.08 16.06
CA ASP A 476 18.37 -25.54 16.12
C ASP A 476 16.98 -26.07 15.70
N GLU A 477 16.00 -25.20 15.42
CA GLU A 477 14.69 -25.65 14.91
C GLU A 477 14.69 -25.84 13.38
N ALA A 478 13.87 -26.81 12.93
CA ALA A 478 13.70 -27.17 11.53
C ALA A 478 13.37 -25.94 10.65
N PRO A 479 13.78 -25.93 9.36
CA PRO A 479 13.54 -24.77 8.51
C PRO A 479 12.05 -24.39 8.43
N PRO A 480 11.69 -23.09 8.46
CA PRO A 480 10.44 -22.68 7.85
C PRO A 480 10.47 -23.19 6.40
N SER A 481 9.42 -23.86 5.94
CA SER A 481 9.38 -24.57 4.66
C SER A 481 9.84 -23.66 3.52
N LEU A 482 11.08 -23.86 3.08
CA LEU A 482 11.62 -23.16 1.91
C LEU A 482 10.86 -23.66 0.68
N PRO A 483 10.59 -22.81 -0.32
CA PRO A 483 9.87 -23.25 -1.50
C PRO A 483 10.69 -24.29 -2.25
N THR A 484 10.10 -25.46 -2.47
CA THR A 484 10.67 -26.46 -3.37
C THR A 484 10.61 -25.91 -4.79
N ARG A 485 11.78 -25.71 -5.43
CA ARG A 485 11.84 -25.53 -6.89
C ARG A 485 11.26 -26.77 -7.55
N PHE A 486 10.34 -26.60 -8.50
CA PHE A 486 9.79 -27.72 -9.25
C PHE A 486 9.63 -27.36 -10.73
N ALA A 487 10.08 -28.26 -11.59
CA ALA A 487 10.04 -28.14 -13.04
C ALA A 487 9.34 -29.37 -13.62
N ALA A 488 8.46 -29.15 -14.59
CA ALA A 488 7.75 -30.22 -15.29
C ALA A 488 7.44 -29.81 -16.73
N LYS A 489 7.24 -30.80 -17.59
CA LYS A 489 6.91 -30.57 -19.01
C LYS A 489 5.55 -29.90 -19.17
N GLY A 490 5.49 -28.91 -20.07
CA GLY A 490 4.28 -28.16 -20.40
C GLY A 490 3.33 -28.90 -21.34
N ARG A 491 2.43 -28.15 -22.00
CA ARG A 491 1.41 -28.67 -22.92
C ARG A 491 1.96 -29.46 -24.11
N ASP A 492 3.22 -29.22 -24.47
CA ASP A 492 3.94 -29.84 -25.58
C ASP A 492 4.59 -31.19 -25.21
N GLY A 493 4.84 -31.42 -23.92
CA GLY A 493 5.62 -32.55 -23.43
C GLY A 493 7.14 -32.36 -23.53
N GLU A 494 7.62 -31.20 -24.00
CA GLU A 494 9.02 -30.94 -24.36
C GLU A 494 9.62 -29.76 -23.57
N THR A 495 8.91 -28.64 -23.44
CA THR A 495 9.38 -27.45 -22.71
C THR A 495 9.25 -27.62 -21.20
N ASP A 496 10.31 -27.33 -20.45
CA ASP A 496 10.23 -27.27 -18.98
C ASP A 496 9.61 -25.94 -18.49
N ILE A 497 8.57 -26.12 -17.68
CA ILE A 497 7.77 -25.09 -17.03
C ILE A 497 8.22 -25.04 -15.58
N TRP A 498 8.64 -23.87 -15.13
CA TRP A 498 9.27 -23.70 -13.82
C TRP A 498 8.32 -23.01 -12.83
N GLY A 499 8.40 -23.45 -11.58
CA GLY A 499 7.61 -22.91 -10.50
C GLY A 499 8.17 -23.26 -9.12
N ILE A 500 7.41 -22.88 -8.10
CA ILE A 500 7.70 -23.18 -6.70
C ILE A 500 6.48 -23.78 -6.01
N ILE A 501 6.74 -24.69 -5.06
CA ILE A 501 5.74 -25.27 -4.17
C ILE A 501 6.08 -24.84 -2.74
N CYS A 502 5.12 -24.19 -2.07
CA CYS A 502 5.20 -23.80 -0.67
C CYS A 502 4.27 -24.70 0.15
N PHE A 503 4.87 -25.61 0.92
CA PHE A 503 4.15 -26.54 1.79
C PHE A 503 3.72 -25.89 3.11
N PRO A 504 2.57 -26.30 3.68
CA PRO A 504 2.15 -25.89 5.01
C PRO A 504 3.06 -26.48 6.10
N GLU A 505 2.97 -25.92 7.31
CA GLU A 505 3.86 -26.28 8.42
C GLU A 505 3.57 -27.67 9.00
N ASP A 506 2.32 -28.14 8.84
CA ASP A 506 1.84 -29.45 9.25
C ASP A 506 1.94 -30.50 8.13
N TYR A 507 2.68 -30.24 7.05
CA TYR A 507 2.69 -31.07 5.83
C TYR A 507 3.13 -32.53 6.07
N ASP A 508 2.16 -33.43 5.95
CA ASP A 508 2.34 -34.89 6.00
C ASP A 508 2.33 -35.46 4.57
N ALA A 509 3.49 -35.94 4.11
CA ALA A 509 3.67 -36.47 2.75
C ALA A 509 2.97 -37.81 2.50
N ASP A 510 2.70 -38.59 3.55
CA ASP A 510 2.05 -39.91 3.44
C ASP A 510 0.52 -39.80 3.32
N ARG A 511 -0.05 -38.62 3.58
CA ARG A 511 -1.51 -38.36 3.57
C ARG A 511 -2.02 -37.87 2.22
N ALA A 512 -2.23 -38.82 1.32
CA ALA A 512 -2.78 -38.59 -0.02
C ALA A 512 -4.04 -37.68 -0.01
N ALA A 513 -4.05 -36.69 -0.91
CA ALA A 513 -5.13 -35.71 -1.13
C ALA A 513 -5.63 -34.95 0.13
N GLN A 514 -4.78 -34.71 1.13
CA GLN A 514 -5.16 -33.91 2.30
C GLN A 514 -5.27 -32.41 1.99
N TYR A 515 -4.27 -31.83 1.33
CA TYR A 515 -4.09 -30.38 1.32
C TYR A 515 -4.66 -29.75 0.04
N PRO A 516 -5.67 -28.87 0.13
CA PRO A 516 -6.13 -28.09 -1.01
C PRO A 516 -5.01 -27.17 -1.52
N VAL A 517 -4.95 -27.00 -2.84
CA VAL A 517 -3.90 -26.25 -3.53
C VAL A 517 -4.40 -24.83 -3.86
N ILE A 518 -3.56 -23.81 -3.75
CA ILE A 518 -3.85 -22.45 -4.22
C ILE A 518 -2.75 -22.00 -5.17
N GLU A 519 -3.11 -21.57 -6.38
CA GLU A 519 -2.19 -20.91 -7.31
C GLU A 519 -2.16 -19.39 -7.11
N ALA A 520 -0.95 -18.83 -6.98
CA ALA A 520 -0.70 -17.39 -6.93
C ALA A 520 -0.30 -16.85 -8.33
N ILE A 521 -1.29 -16.55 -9.17
CA ILE A 521 -1.08 -16.19 -10.58
C ILE A 521 -0.82 -14.69 -10.80
N TYR A 522 -0.04 -14.38 -11.83
CA TYR A 522 0.02 -13.02 -12.40
C TYR A 522 0.08 -13.02 -13.92
N ALA A 523 0.85 -13.93 -14.53
CA ALA A 523 0.88 -14.32 -15.95
C ALA A 523 0.86 -13.22 -17.05
N GLY A 524 0.99 -11.94 -16.70
CA GLY A 524 1.10 -10.84 -17.64
C GLY A 524 2.37 -10.94 -18.48
N PRO A 525 2.29 -10.93 -19.83
CA PRO A 525 3.45 -11.18 -20.72
C PRO A 525 4.59 -10.16 -20.67
N HIS A 526 4.53 -9.14 -19.81
CA HIS A 526 5.58 -8.13 -19.71
C HIS A 526 6.74 -8.53 -18.77
N ASP A 527 6.62 -9.64 -18.03
CA ASP A 527 7.69 -10.17 -17.17
C ASP A 527 7.50 -11.69 -16.89
N SER A 528 8.40 -12.26 -16.09
CA SER A 528 8.25 -13.58 -15.44
C SER A 528 8.03 -13.42 -13.93
N HIS A 529 7.21 -14.27 -13.31
CA HIS A 529 6.57 -13.98 -12.02
C HIS A 529 6.96 -14.94 -10.89
N VAL A 530 7.56 -16.08 -11.19
CA VAL A 530 8.10 -17.02 -10.19
C VAL A 530 9.33 -16.39 -9.52
N PRO A 531 9.35 -16.27 -8.18
CA PRO A 531 10.52 -15.77 -7.48
C PRO A 531 11.68 -16.75 -7.63
N LYS A 532 12.89 -16.22 -7.86
CA LYS A 532 14.11 -17.03 -8.05
C LYS A 532 15.06 -16.99 -6.86
N ARG A 533 14.94 -16.00 -5.97
CA ARG A 533 15.91 -15.68 -4.91
C ARG A 533 15.51 -16.17 -3.52
N TYR A 534 16.51 -16.36 -2.68
CA TYR A 534 16.33 -16.66 -1.27
C TYR A 534 15.66 -15.49 -0.51
N ARG A 535 14.91 -15.83 0.54
CA ARG A 535 14.57 -14.91 1.64
C ARG A 535 14.40 -15.71 2.93
N ALA A 536 14.68 -15.10 4.08
CA ALA A 536 14.56 -15.80 5.37
C ALA A 536 13.11 -16.06 5.82
N GLY A 537 12.14 -15.26 5.37
CA GLY A 537 10.72 -15.37 5.77
C GLY A 537 9.88 -16.29 4.89
N LYS A 538 8.98 -17.08 5.51
CA LYS A 538 8.03 -18.01 4.87
C LYS A 538 7.36 -17.41 3.62
N TRP A 539 7.40 -18.12 2.49
CA TRP A 539 6.65 -17.76 1.29
C TRP A 539 5.17 -18.15 1.44
N PHE A 540 4.28 -17.23 1.06
CA PHE A 540 2.82 -17.36 1.21
C PHE A 540 2.36 -17.81 2.60
N GLY A 541 3.09 -17.41 3.66
CA GLY A 541 2.86 -17.84 5.04
C GLY A 541 1.42 -17.63 5.54
N ASP A 542 0.74 -16.60 5.07
CA ASP A 542 -0.65 -16.31 5.46
C ASP A 542 -1.69 -17.26 4.82
N LEU A 543 -1.27 -18.09 3.86
CA LEU A 543 -2.04 -19.21 3.30
C LEU A 543 -1.46 -20.57 3.71
N THR A 544 -0.14 -20.74 3.74
CA THR A 544 0.48 -22.02 4.12
C THR A 544 0.31 -22.32 5.62
N SER A 545 0.36 -21.34 6.51
CA SER A 545 -0.02 -21.51 7.93
C SER A 545 -1.54 -21.71 8.13
N LEU A 546 -2.36 -21.57 7.08
CA LEU A 546 -3.77 -22.00 7.07
C LEU A 546 -3.95 -23.41 6.50
N GLY A 547 -2.88 -24.19 6.26
CA GLY A 547 -2.95 -25.57 5.79
C GLY A 547 -3.42 -25.67 4.33
N PHE A 548 -2.88 -24.80 3.47
CA PHE A 548 -2.95 -24.89 2.00
C PHE A 548 -1.54 -25.14 1.44
N ILE A 549 -1.44 -25.90 0.34
CA ILE A 549 -0.23 -25.90 -0.47
C ILE A 549 -0.35 -24.75 -1.47
N VAL A 550 0.63 -23.84 -1.49
CA VAL A 550 0.60 -22.68 -2.40
C VAL A 550 1.62 -22.87 -3.50
N VAL A 551 1.20 -22.71 -4.76
CA VAL A 551 2.06 -22.84 -5.95
C VAL A 551 2.16 -21.52 -6.71
N ARG A 552 3.31 -21.27 -7.33
CA ARG A 552 3.49 -20.18 -8.30
C ARG A 552 4.33 -20.67 -9.46
N ILE A 553 3.85 -20.46 -10.68
CA ILE A 553 4.34 -21.10 -11.91
C ILE A 553 4.45 -20.04 -13.01
N ASP A 554 5.43 -20.16 -13.91
CA ASP A 554 5.53 -19.39 -15.15
C ASP A 554 5.35 -20.34 -16.35
N GLY A 555 4.09 -20.48 -16.79
CA GLY A 555 3.71 -21.17 -18.01
C GLY A 555 3.98 -20.35 -19.27
N MET A 556 3.75 -20.93 -20.45
CA MET A 556 4.00 -20.25 -21.73
C MET A 556 3.21 -18.95 -21.86
N GLY A 557 3.78 -17.99 -22.58
CA GLY A 557 3.25 -16.63 -22.71
C GLY A 557 3.77 -15.62 -21.68
N THR A 558 4.52 -16.03 -20.65
CA THR A 558 5.30 -15.09 -19.82
C THR A 558 6.63 -14.72 -20.48
N ALA A 559 7.23 -13.60 -20.08
CA ALA A 559 8.49 -13.12 -20.65
C ALA A 559 9.72 -13.83 -20.07
N ASN A 560 10.92 -13.32 -20.39
CA ASN A 560 12.23 -13.82 -19.94
C ASN A 560 12.57 -15.24 -20.41
N ARG A 561 11.92 -15.70 -21.48
CA ARG A 561 12.25 -16.92 -22.23
C ARG A 561 12.39 -16.58 -23.74
N SER A 562 12.70 -17.58 -24.56
CA SER A 562 12.68 -17.53 -26.02
C SER A 562 11.40 -16.90 -26.58
N LYS A 563 11.47 -16.32 -27.78
CA LYS A 563 10.31 -15.73 -28.47
C LYS A 563 9.22 -16.77 -28.73
N ALA A 564 9.56 -18.02 -29.01
CA ALA A 564 8.58 -19.10 -29.17
C ALA A 564 7.76 -19.36 -27.89
N PHE A 565 8.41 -19.31 -26.72
CA PHE A 565 7.74 -19.42 -25.42
C PHE A 565 6.82 -18.21 -25.14
N HIS A 566 7.29 -17.02 -25.50
CA HIS A 566 6.62 -15.74 -25.24
C HIS A 566 5.42 -15.50 -26.19
N ASP A 567 5.53 -15.88 -27.46
CA ASP A 567 4.52 -15.65 -28.50
C ASP A 567 3.21 -16.41 -28.28
N VAL A 568 3.16 -17.38 -27.36
CA VAL A 568 1.92 -18.07 -26.94
C VAL A 568 0.87 -17.10 -26.36
N CYS A 569 1.27 -15.93 -25.86
CA CYS A 569 0.33 -14.89 -25.43
C CYS A 569 -0.35 -14.13 -26.59
N TRP A 570 0.19 -14.20 -27.81
CA TRP A 570 -0.26 -13.38 -28.94
C TRP A 570 -1.70 -13.70 -29.33
N HIS A 571 -2.52 -12.65 -29.37
CA HIS A 571 -3.97 -12.70 -29.55
C HIS A 571 -4.72 -13.56 -28.51
N ASN A 572 -4.07 -14.03 -27.43
CA ASN A 572 -4.59 -15.12 -26.61
C ASN A 572 -4.33 -14.95 -25.10
N LEU A 573 -4.47 -13.72 -24.56
CA LEU A 573 -4.26 -13.43 -23.13
C LEU A 573 -5.12 -14.25 -22.15
N LYS A 574 -6.18 -14.91 -22.62
CA LYS A 574 -6.97 -15.89 -21.82
C LYS A 574 -6.20 -17.16 -21.47
N ASP A 575 -5.22 -17.55 -22.27
CA ASP A 575 -4.46 -18.78 -22.10
C ASP A 575 -3.61 -18.74 -20.83
N ALA A 576 -2.85 -17.65 -20.63
CA ALA A 576 -2.04 -17.37 -19.44
C ALA A 576 -1.05 -18.50 -19.02
N GLY A 577 -0.80 -19.50 -19.87
CA GLY A 577 -0.07 -20.71 -19.51
C GLY A 577 -0.92 -21.78 -18.79
N PHE A 578 -2.26 -21.68 -18.76
CA PHE A 578 -3.12 -22.61 -18.01
C PHE A 578 -2.96 -24.09 -18.38
N PRO A 579 -2.90 -24.49 -19.66
CA PRO A 579 -2.58 -25.88 -20.01
C PRO A 579 -1.26 -26.36 -19.40
N ASP A 580 -0.25 -25.49 -19.33
CA ASP A 580 1.06 -25.78 -18.73
C ASP A 580 0.97 -25.88 -17.20
N ARG A 581 0.32 -24.90 -16.55
CA ARG A 581 0.09 -24.85 -15.08
C ARG A 581 -0.64 -26.09 -14.60
N ILE A 582 -1.66 -26.53 -15.34
CA ILE A 582 -2.46 -27.72 -15.05
C ILE A 582 -1.63 -28.99 -15.27
N ALA A 583 -0.81 -29.08 -16.33
CA ALA A 583 0.09 -30.22 -16.56
C ALA A 583 1.20 -30.32 -15.49
N TRP A 584 1.75 -29.18 -15.09
CA TRP A 584 2.73 -29.02 -14.02
C TRP A 584 2.16 -29.46 -12.68
N MET A 585 0.99 -28.96 -12.27
CA MET A 585 0.32 -29.37 -11.03
C MET A 585 -0.05 -30.86 -11.03
N LYS A 586 -0.55 -31.39 -12.15
CA LYS A 586 -0.82 -32.83 -12.34
C LYS A 586 0.44 -33.69 -12.34
N THR A 587 1.63 -33.10 -12.40
CA THR A 587 2.91 -33.81 -12.28
C THR A 587 3.49 -33.66 -10.88
N ALA A 588 3.47 -32.47 -10.30
CA ALA A 588 3.78 -32.22 -8.89
C ALA A 588 2.98 -33.14 -7.94
N ALA A 589 1.67 -33.32 -8.18
CA ALA A 589 0.83 -34.20 -7.37
C ALA A 589 1.12 -35.71 -7.52
N LYS A 590 2.00 -36.14 -8.45
CA LYS A 590 2.51 -37.53 -8.51
C LYS A 590 3.68 -37.73 -7.55
N GLU A 591 4.51 -36.71 -7.39
CA GLU A 591 5.68 -36.68 -6.51
C GLU A 591 5.32 -36.21 -5.09
N HIS A 592 4.19 -35.50 -4.97
CA HIS A 592 3.62 -35.02 -3.71
C HIS A 592 2.13 -35.43 -3.62
N PRO A 593 1.83 -36.73 -3.36
CA PRO A 593 0.46 -37.26 -3.38
C PRO A 593 -0.52 -36.58 -2.41
N ALA A 594 -0.01 -35.86 -1.41
CA ALA A 594 -0.79 -35.09 -0.45
C ALA A 594 -1.43 -33.81 -1.04
N MET A 595 -1.05 -33.39 -2.27
CA MET A 595 -1.70 -32.31 -3.02
C MET A 595 -3.10 -32.74 -3.52
N ASP A 596 -4.15 -32.08 -3.04
CA ASP A 596 -5.52 -32.34 -3.50
C ASP A 596 -5.92 -31.47 -4.69
N LEU A 597 -5.75 -32.03 -5.89
CA LEU A 597 -6.16 -31.40 -7.15
C LEU A 597 -7.68 -31.43 -7.42
N SER A 598 -8.51 -31.97 -6.50
CA SER A 598 -9.97 -31.77 -6.54
C SER A 598 -10.42 -30.46 -5.89
N ARG A 599 -9.52 -29.77 -5.17
CA ARG A 599 -9.78 -28.53 -4.41
C ARG A 599 -8.73 -27.46 -4.70
N VAL A 600 -8.62 -27.08 -5.97
CA VAL A 600 -7.69 -26.03 -6.43
C VAL A 600 -8.35 -24.65 -6.38
N GLY A 601 -7.71 -23.70 -5.70
CA GLY A 601 -8.00 -22.28 -5.74
C GLY A 601 -7.00 -21.49 -6.58
N ILE A 602 -7.34 -20.25 -6.96
CA ILE A 602 -6.42 -19.35 -7.66
C ILE A 602 -6.65 -17.89 -7.28
N PHE A 603 -5.59 -17.12 -7.05
CA PHE A 603 -5.70 -15.67 -6.84
C PHE A 603 -4.64 -14.89 -7.59
N GLY A 604 -4.99 -13.65 -7.95
CA GLY A 604 -4.08 -12.73 -8.60
C GLY A 604 -4.57 -11.29 -8.59
N THR A 605 -3.72 -10.37 -9.03
CA THR A 605 -4.00 -8.94 -9.08
C THR A 605 -3.55 -8.36 -10.42
N SER A 606 -4.24 -7.32 -10.93
CA SER A 606 -3.93 -6.73 -12.25
C SER A 606 -4.18 -7.76 -13.37
N ALA A 607 -3.20 -8.03 -14.25
CA ALA A 607 -3.22 -9.18 -15.15
C ALA A 607 -3.56 -10.49 -14.40
N GLY A 608 -3.00 -10.71 -13.21
CA GLY A 608 -3.37 -11.86 -12.37
C GLY A 608 -4.83 -11.91 -11.95
N GLY A 609 -5.50 -10.76 -11.81
CA GLY A 609 -6.94 -10.70 -11.53
C GLY A 609 -7.78 -11.09 -12.76
N GLN A 610 -7.35 -10.65 -13.95
CA GLN A 610 -7.89 -11.12 -15.22
C GLN A 610 -7.73 -12.64 -15.37
N ASN A 611 -6.54 -13.19 -15.08
CA ASN A 611 -6.28 -14.62 -15.21
C ASN A 611 -7.02 -15.44 -14.15
N ALA A 612 -7.04 -15.03 -12.87
CA ALA A 612 -7.75 -15.74 -11.81
C ALA A 612 -9.26 -15.82 -12.07
N CYS A 613 -9.86 -14.78 -12.67
CA CYS A 613 -11.23 -14.84 -13.16
C CYS A 613 -11.36 -15.76 -14.39
N GLY A 614 -10.48 -15.62 -15.39
CA GLY A 614 -10.45 -16.45 -16.59
C GLY A 614 -10.30 -17.94 -16.31
N ALA A 615 -9.57 -18.32 -15.26
CA ALA A 615 -9.44 -19.70 -14.80
C ALA A 615 -10.80 -20.36 -14.53
N LEU A 616 -11.76 -19.63 -13.96
CA LEU A 616 -13.12 -20.12 -13.69
C LEU A 616 -14.06 -20.07 -14.91
N LEU A 617 -13.71 -19.31 -15.95
CA LEU A 617 -14.46 -19.24 -17.21
C LEU A 617 -14.01 -20.29 -18.23
N PHE A 618 -12.71 -20.55 -18.30
CA PHE A 618 -12.07 -21.38 -19.34
C PHE A 618 -11.53 -22.73 -18.81
N HIS A 619 -11.28 -22.85 -17.50
CA HIS A 619 -10.69 -24.03 -16.84
C HIS A 619 -11.41 -24.38 -15.51
N GLY A 620 -12.70 -24.05 -15.41
CA GLY A 620 -13.53 -24.28 -14.21
C GLY A 620 -13.88 -25.75 -13.94
N ASP A 621 -13.40 -26.67 -14.78
CA ASP A 621 -13.34 -28.12 -14.53
C ASP A 621 -12.18 -28.50 -13.59
N PHE A 622 -11.17 -27.64 -13.45
CA PHE A 622 -10.00 -27.82 -12.59
C PHE A 622 -9.95 -26.81 -11.43
N TYR A 623 -10.17 -25.53 -11.71
CA TYR A 623 -10.19 -24.49 -10.67
C TYR A 623 -11.57 -24.37 -10.03
N ARG A 624 -11.63 -24.55 -8.71
CA ARG A 624 -12.88 -24.59 -7.93
C ARG A 624 -13.25 -23.23 -7.34
N ALA A 625 -12.29 -22.39 -6.99
CA ALA A 625 -12.55 -21.06 -6.41
C ALA A 625 -11.49 -20.04 -6.82
N ALA A 626 -11.87 -18.76 -7.00
CA ALA A 626 -10.92 -17.71 -7.37
C ALA A 626 -11.13 -16.36 -6.67
N VAL A 627 -10.02 -15.64 -6.45
CA VAL A 627 -10.01 -14.25 -5.99
C VAL A 627 -9.28 -13.37 -7.00
N ALA A 628 -10.01 -12.47 -7.63
CA ALA A 628 -9.54 -11.63 -8.73
C ALA A 628 -9.55 -10.15 -8.35
N SER A 629 -8.36 -9.55 -8.19
CA SER A 629 -8.20 -8.16 -7.75
C SER A 629 -7.82 -7.20 -8.89
N CYS A 630 -8.56 -6.10 -9.04
CA CYS A 630 -8.29 -5.02 -10.00
C CYS A 630 -7.98 -5.54 -11.42
N GLY A 631 -8.78 -6.50 -11.89
CA GLY A 631 -8.53 -7.23 -13.12
C GLY A 631 -8.93 -6.46 -14.39
N CYS A 632 -8.15 -6.63 -15.45
CA CYS A 632 -8.56 -6.25 -16.80
C CYS A 632 -9.55 -7.31 -17.33
N HIS A 633 -10.84 -7.20 -17.01
CA HIS A 633 -11.81 -8.23 -17.39
C HIS A 633 -12.24 -8.15 -18.86
N ASP A 634 -11.89 -7.07 -19.56
CA ASP A 634 -11.95 -6.94 -21.02
C ASP A 634 -10.77 -6.11 -21.48
N ASN A 635 -9.93 -6.68 -22.36
CA ASN A 635 -8.72 -6.01 -22.89
C ASN A 635 -9.05 -4.73 -23.67
N ARG A 636 -10.30 -4.54 -24.14
CA ARG A 636 -10.79 -3.32 -24.78
C ARG A 636 -11.00 -2.16 -23.78
N MET A 637 -10.93 -2.42 -22.46
CA MET A 637 -11.21 -1.47 -21.37
C MET A 637 -9.97 -1.10 -20.53
N ASP A 638 -8.78 -1.39 -21.03
CA ASP A 638 -7.49 -1.06 -20.39
C ASP A 638 -6.51 -0.51 -21.43
N LYS A 639 -5.55 0.32 -21.00
CA LYS A 639 -4.62 1.12 -21.81
C LYS A 639 -4.18 0.45 -23.13
N ALA A 640 -4.44 1.13 -24.25
CA ALA A 640 -4.13 0.65 -25.60
C ALA A 640 -2.68 0.20 -25.77
N SER A 641 -1.73 0.97 -25.22
CA SER A 641 -0.29 0.73 -25.35
C SER A 641 0.25 -0.53 -24.67
N TRP A 642 -0.55 -1.18 -23.82
CA TRP A 642 -0.27 -2.51 -23.27
C TRP A 642 -1.06 -3.58 -24.03
N ASN A 643 -2.37 -3.41 -24.16
CA ASN A 643 -3.25 -4.42 -24.77
C ASN A 643 -2.95 -4.65 -26.25
N GLU A 644 -2.68 -3.60 -27.03
CA GLU A 644 -2.33 -3.71 -28.46
C GLU A 644 -0.92 -4.29 -28.70
N GLN A 645 -0.09 -4.51 -27.67
CA GLN A 645 1.15 -5.27 -27.81
C GLN A 645 0.91 -6.78 -27.88
N TRP A 646 -0.07 -7.27 -27.13
CA TRP A 646 -0.32 -8.71 -26.97
C TRP A 646 -1.55 -9.17 -27.75
N MET A 647 -2.51 -8.28 -27.96
CA MET A 647 -3.75 -8.51 -28.71
C MET A 647 -3.76 -7.77 -30.07
N GLY A 648 -2.67 -7.11 -30.45
CA GLY A 648 -2.50 -6.49 -31.76
C GLY A 648 -3.41 -5.29 -32.06
N TYR A 649 -3.47 -4.89 -33.33
CA TYR A 649 -4.36 -3.84 -33.84
C TYR A 649 -4.60 -4.07 -35.34
N PRO A 650 -5.83 -3.86 -35.88
CA PRO A 650 -7.04 -3.38 -35.21
C PRO A 650 -7.66 -4.43 -34.26
N VAL A 651 -8.59 -3.98 -33.41
CA VAL A 651 -9.36 -4.85 -32.51
C VAL A 651 -10.13 -5.90 -33.30
N GLY A 652 -9.87 -7.17 -33.02
CA GLY A 652 -10.49 -8.32 -33.70
C GLY A 652 -11.26 -9.28 -32.78
N PRO A 653 -11.82 -10.38 -33.31
CA PRO A 653 -12.67 -11.31 -32.56
C PRO A 653 -12.00 -11.90 -31.32
N HIS A 654 -10.69 -12.11 -31.38
CA HIS A 654 -9.84 -12.65 -30.31
C HIS A 654 -9.86 -11.81 -29.01
N TYR A 655 -10.19 -10.51 -29.08
CA TYR A 655 -10.48 -9.68 -27.90
C TYR A 655 -11.74 -10.15 -27.17
N ALA A 656 -12.82 -10.45 -27.90
CA ALA A 656 -14.07 -10.95 -27.34
C ALA A 656 -13.90 -12.38 -26.80
N GLU A 657 -13.22 -13.25 -27.57
CA GLU A 657 -12.86 -14.59 -27.12
C GLU A 657 -12.08 -14.58 -25.80
N SER A 658 -11.24 -13.55 -25.58
CA SER A 658 -10.40 -13.40 -24.40
C SER A 658 -10.94 -12.39 -23.37
N SER A 659 -12.20 -11.96 -23.52
CA SER A 659 -12.90 -11.09 -22.58
C SER A 659 -13.60 -11.94 -21.53
N ASN A 660 -13.31 -11.70 -20.25
CA ASN A 660 -14.03 -12.31 -19.14
C ASN A 660 -15.50 -11.84 -19.09
N ILE A 661 -15.79 -10.64 -19.62
CA ILE A 661 -17.14 -10.08 -19.70
C ILE A 661 -17.96 -10.83 -20.74
N ASP A 662 -17.43 -11.02 -21.95
CA ASP A 662 -18.13 -11.66 -23.08
C ASP A 662 -18.31 -13.17 -22.83
N ASN A 663 -17.48 -13.76 -21.96
CA ASN A 663 -17.53 -15.15 -21.53
C ASN A 663 -18.15 -15.36 -20.13
N ALA A 664 -18.79 -14.35 -19.52
CA ALA A 664 -19.33 -14.44 -18.15
C ALA A 664 -20.31 -15.62 -17.95
N GLY A 665 -21.04 -16.01 -18.99
CA GLY A 665 -21.93 -17.18 -19.00
C GLY A 665 -21.22 -18.52 -18.76
N ASN A 666 -19.90 -18.59 -18.94
CA ASN A 666 -19.11 -19.80 -18.72
C ASN A 666 -18.69 -20.01 -17.25
N LEU A 667 -18.93 -19.04 -16.35
CA LEU A 667 -18.45 -19.11 -14.97
C LEU A 667 -18.91 -20.38 -14.23
N GLN A 668 -17.92 -21.11 -13.72
CA GLN A 668 -18.04 -22.26 -12.82
C GLN A 668 -17.25 -21.99 -11.53
N GLY A 669 -17.56 -22.72 -10.45
CA GLY A 669 -16.92 -22.50 -9.15
C GLY A 669 -17.41 -21.25 -8.39
N ASP A 670 -16.66 -20.86 -7.36
CA ASP A 670 -16.94 -19.66 -6.53
C ASP A 670 -15.96 -18.53 -6.90
N LEU A 671 -16.44 -17.31 -7.13
CA LEU A 671 -15.63 -16.14 -7.51
C LEU A 671 -15.77 -15.00 -6.48
N LEU A 672 -14.65 -14.41 -6.06
CA LEU A 672 -14.59 -13.14 -5.34
C LEU A 672 -13.87 -12.08 -6.20
N LEU A 673 -14.57 -11.00 -6.52
CA LEU A 673 -14.02 -9.83 -7.23
C LEU A 673 -13.63 -8.74 -6.22
N LEU A 674 -12.38 -8.29 -6.26
CA LEU A 674 -11.87 -7.15 -5.47
C LEU A 674 -11.51 -5.99 -6.40
N VAL A 675 -11.86 -4.75 -6.04
CA VAL A 675 -11.44 -3.57 -6.82
C VAL A 675 -11.21 -2.34 -5.93
N GLY A 676 -10.13 -1.60 -6.20
CA GLY A 676 -9.93 -0.27 -5.63
C GLY A 676 -10.83 0.75 -6.32
N GLU A 677 -11.60 1.54 -5.56
CA GLU A 677 -12.48 2.57 -6.11
C GLU A 677 -11.73 3.61 -6.97
N LEU A 678 -10.50 3.97 -6.57
CA LEU A 678 -9.66 4.98 -7.22
C LEU A 678 -8.56 4.36 -8.09
N ASP A 679 -8.82 3.21 -8.70
CA ASP A 679 -7.86 2.59 -9.63
C ASP A 679 -7.62 3.48 -10.86
N SER A 680 -6.36 3.92 -11.00
CA SER A 680 -5.86 4.76 -12.08
C SER A 680 -5.05 4.01 -13.14
N ASN A 681 -4.76 2.72 -12.92
CA ASN A 681 -4.05 1.85 -13.86
C ASN A 681 -5.04 1.03 -14.70
N VAL A 682 -5.95 0.32 -14.04
CA VAL A 682 -7.04 -0.45 -14.67
C VAL A 682 -8.36 0.21 -14.26
N PRO A 683 -9.13 0.84 -15.18
CA PRO A 683 -10.38 1.51 -14.82
C PRO A 683 -11.36 0.59 -14.06
N PRO A 684 -11.92 1.01 -12.90
CA PRO A 684 -12.83 0.17 -12.10
C PRO A 684 -14.07 -0.33 -12.87
N GLU A 685 -14.47 0.39 -13.93
CA GLU A 685 -15.49 -0.02 -14.88
C GLU A 685 -15.22 -1.39 -15.53
N SER A 686 -13.96 -1.82 -15.67
CA SER A 686 -13.61 -3.15 -16.20
C SER A 686 -14.17 -4.25 -15.28
N THR A 687 -14.04 -4.09 -13.96
CA THR A 687 -14.64 -5.00 -12.98
C THR A 687 -16.15 -4.82 -12.88
N LEU A 688 -16.67 -3.58 -12.88
CA LEU A 688 -18.12 -3.32 -12.79
C LEU A 688 -18.91 -3.84 -14.00
N ARG A 689 -18.33 -3.81 -15.21
CA ARG A 689 -18.96 -4.40 -16.40
C ARG A 689 -18.96 -5.93 -16.37
N LEU A 690 -17.97 -6.57 -15.74
CA LEU A 690 -18.05 -8.00 -15.44
C LEU A 690 -19.17 -8.30 -14.42
N VAL A 691 -19.30 -7.49 -13.36
CA VAL A 691 -20.37 -7.61 -12.36
C VAL A 691 -21.75 -7.55 -13.03
N ASP A 692 -21.97 -6.59 -13.94
CA ASP A 692 -23.19 -6.47 -14.76
C ASP A 692 -23.42 -7.71 -15.67
N ALA A 693 -22.39 -8.20 -16.35
CA ALA A 693 -22.50 -9.40 -17.19
C ALA A 693 -22.82 -10.66 -16.37
N LEU A 694 -22.18 -10.86 -15.22
CA LEU A 694 -22.46 -11.98 -14.31
C LEU A 694 -23.88 -11.93 -13.75
N ILE A 695 -24.42 -10.74 -13.46
CA ILE A 695 -25.82 -10.57 -13.04
C ILE A 695 -26.79 -10.96 -14.17
N LYS A 696 -26.52 -10.54 -15.41
CA LYS A 696 -27.33 -10.88 -16.60
C LYS A 696 -27.34 -12.39 -16.89
N GLU A 697 -26.19 -13.04 -16.71
CA GLU A 697 -26.02 -14.50 -16.83
C GLU A 697 -26.46 -15.28 -15.58
N ASN A 698 -27.11 -14.60 -14.60
CA ASN A 698 -27.63 -15.17 -13.35
C ASN A 698 -26.58 -15.98 -12.56
N LYS A 699 -25.32 -15.53 -12.61
CA LYS A 699 -24.18 -16.13 -11.89
C LYS A 699 -24.11 -15.62 -10.45
N ARG A 700 -23.54 -16.43 -9.57
CA ARG A 700 -23.21 -16.06 -8.19
C ARG A 700 -21.73 -15.73 -8.07
N PHE A 701 -21.42 -14.65 -7.37
CA PHE A 701 -20.08 -14.17 -7.07
C PHE A 701 -20.16 -13.27 -5.82
N ASP A 702 -19.04 -13.16 -5.11
CA ASP A 702 -18.83 -12.15 -4.09
C ASP A 702 -18.13 -10.93 -4.70
N PHE A 703 -18.43 -9.72 -4.23
CA PHE A 703 -17.81 -8.48 -4.72
C PHE A 703 -17.49 -7.54 -3.57
N LEU A 704 -16.30 -6.93 -3.62
CA LEU A 704 -15.83 -5.92 -2.68
C LEU A 704 -15.09 -4.81 -3.43
N MET A 705 -15.76 -3.66 -3.57
CA MET A 705 -15.13 -2.39 -3.89
C MET A 705 -14.59 -1.75 -2.61
N ILE A 706 -13.38 -1.19 -2.66
CA ILE A 706 -12.70 -0.58 -1.51
C ILE A 706 -12.59 0.94 -1.77
N PRO A 707 -13.38 1.79 -1.05
CA PRO A 707 -13.37 3.23 -1.22
C PRO A 707 -11.99 3.87 -1.04
N GLY A 708 -11.69 4.92 -1.80
CA GLY A 708 -10.42 5.64 -1.76
C GLY A 708 -9.16 4.86 -2.20
N MET A 709 -9.25 3.54 -2.42
CA MET A 709 -8.10 2.69 -2.69
C MET A 709 -7.76 2.63 -4.19
N GLY A 710 -6.48 2.73 -4.54
CA GLY A 710 -5.99 2.56 -5.91
C GLY A 710 -5.69 1.11 -6.31
N HIS A 711 -4.98 0.95 -7.43
CA HIS A 711 -4.59 -0.35 -8.00
C HIS A 711 -3.85 -1.23 -6.98
N SER A 712 -4.48 -2.31 -6.52
CA SER A 712 -3.97 -3.10 -5.41
C SER A 712 -4.60 -4.50 -5.29
N ASP A 713 -4.04 -5.31 -4.39
CA ASP A 713 -4.60 -6.58 -3.91
C ASP A 713 -5.69 -6.40 -2.83
N GLY A 714 -6.14 -5.16 -2.60
CA GLY A 714 -7.07 -4.78 -1.53
C GLY A 714 -6.41 -4.59 -0.15
N GLY A 715 -5.07 -4.65 -0.07
CA GLY A 715 -4.33 -4.36 1.16
C GLY A 715 -4.61 -5.35 2.29
N ALA A 716 -4.54 -4.88 3.53
CA ALA A 716 -4.72 -5.74 4.71
C ALA A 716 -6.11 -6.40 4.75
N TYR A 717 -7.17 -5.64 4.42
CA TYR A 717 -8.55 -6.12 4.42
C TYR A 717 -8.85 -7.05 3.24
N GLY A 718 -8.39 -6.70 2.03
CA GLY A 718 -8.48 -7.59 0.86
C GLY A 718 -7.83 -8.94 1.12
N LYS A 719 -6.60 -8.94 1.67
CA LYS A 719 -5.89 -10.18 2.04
C LYS A 719 -6.60 -11.00 3.11
N GLN A 720 -7.25 -10.35 4.08
CA GLN A 720 -8.12 -11.04 5.03
C GLN A 720 -9.29 -11.73 4.31
N ARG A 721 -10.01 -11.01 3.45
CA ARG A 721 -11.12 -11.58 2.66
C ARG A 721 -10.67 -12.72 1.74
N THR A 722 -9.50 -12.63 1.12
CA THR A 722 -8.89 -13.72 0.33
C THR A 722 -8.71 -15.00 1.15
N ARG A 723 -8.18 -14.88 2.38
CA ARG A 723 -7.97 -16.03 3.27
C ARG A 723 -9.29 -16.63 3.76
N GLU A 724 -10.22 -15.79 4.23
CA GLU A 724 -11.56 -16.21 4.66
C GLU A 724 -12.30 -16.95 3.54
N PHE A 725 -12.24 -16.41 2.32
CA PHE A 725 -12.85 -17.01 1.13
C PHE A 725 -12.29 -18.40 0.82
N PHE A 726 -10.96 -18.58 0.73
CA PHE A 726 -10.41 -19.91 0.45
C PHE A 726 -10.68 -20.92 1.56
N VAL A 727 -10.70 -20.51 2.83
CA VAL A 727 -11.12 -21.39 3.95
C VAL A 727 -12.59 -21.80 3.82
N GLU A 728 -13.49 -20.88 3.43
CA GLU A 728 -14.90 -21.21 3.20
C GLU A 728 -15.08 -22.17 2.00
N LYS A 729 -14.42 -21.91 0.87
CA LYS A 729 -14.71 -22.63 -0.40
C LYS A 729 -13.95 -23.94 -0.59
N LEU A 730 -12.78 -24.14 0.05
CA LEU A 730 -11.86 -25.26 -0.24
C LEU A 730 -11.57 -26.19 0.96
N LYS A 731 -12.07 -25.90 2.16
CA LYS A 731 -11.94 -26.81 3.32
C LYS A 731 -13.28 -27.50 3.63
N PRO A 732 -13.32 -28.85 3.78
CA PRO A 732 -14.53 -29.55 4.18
C PRO A 732 -15.01 -29.11 5.56
N ASN A 733 -16.32 -29.10 5.77
CA ASN A 733 -16.98 -28.77 7.03
C ASN A 733 -16.75 -27.33 7.56
N SER A 734 -16.23 -26.40 6.75
CA SER A 734 -16.36 -24.97 7.04
C SER A 734 -17.86 -24.63 7.13
N PRO A 735 -18.37 -24.16 8.29
CA PRO A 735 -19.75 -23.69 8.37
C PRO A 735 -19.91 -22.43 7.48
N PRO A 736 -21.11 -22.18 6.91
CA PRO A 736 -21.36 -20.94 6.18
C PRO A 736 -21.08 -19.75 7.10
N SER A 737 -20.39 -18.73 6.58
CA SER A 737 -19.67 -17.71 7.35
C SER A 737 -20.54 -16.74 8.17
N GLN A 738 -21.18 -17.24 9.22
CA GLN A 738 -21.68 -16.45 10.36
C GLN A 738 -20.52 -15.98 11.26
N SER A 739 -19.45 -15.49 10.62
CA SER A 739 -18.25 -14.95 11.25
C SER A 739 -18.19 -13.44 11.04
N ARG A 740 -19.21 -12.72 11.53
CA ARG A 740 -19.05 -11.31 11.92
C ARG A 740 -18.11 -11.25 13.12
N VAL A 741 -16.81 -11.40 12.87
CA VAL A 741 -15.77 -11.30 13.91
C VAL A 741 -15.54 -9.82 14.24
N SER A 742 -16.45 -9.24 15.00
CA SER A 742 -16.00 -8.38 16.09
C SER A 742 -15.18 -9.26 17.03
N ALA A 743 -13.88 -8.98 17.15
CA ALA A 743 -12.98 -9.82 17.93
C ALA A 743 -13.31 -9.75 19.42
N SER A 744 -14.04 -10.76 19.92
CA SER A 744 -14.09 -11.11 21.33
C SER A 744 -13.00 -12.15 21.63
N PRO A 745 -12.33 -12.12 22.79
CA PRO A 745 -11.34 -13.13 23.15
C PRO A 745 -11.93 -14.54 23.21
N ILE A 746 -11.10 -15.55 22.92
CA ILE A 746 -11.43 -16.96 23.10
C ILE A 746 -11.63 -17.24 24.60
N ASP A 747 -12.62 -18.08 24.94
CA ASP A 747 -12.83 -18.55 26.30
C ASP A 747 -11.75 -19.58 26.67
N PRO A 748 -10.93 -19.39 27.72
CA PRO A 748 -9.89 -20.34 28.09
C PRO A 748 -10.43 -21.72 28.53
N THR A 749 -11.72 -21.85 28.82
CA THR A 749 -12.31 -23.11 29.30
C THR A 749 -12.52 -24.16 28.21
N ASP A 750 -12.40 -23.80 26.93
CA ASP A 750 -12.42 -24.75 25.79
C ASP A 750 -11.06 -25.48 25.59
N LEU A 751 -10.03 -25.19 26.40
CA LEU A 751 -8.70 -25.79 26.28
C LEU A 751 -8.58 -27.12 27.05
N THR A 752 -8.39 -28.23 26.34
CA THR A 752 -8.10 -29.54 26.97
C THR A 752 -6.64 -29.67 27.41
N PRO A 753 -6.32 -30.33 28.54
CA PRO A 753 -4.96 -30.36 29.11
C PRO A 753 -3.85 -30.81 28.16
N SER A 754 -4.10 -31.79 27.28
CA SER A 754 -3.11 -32.36 26.35
C SER A 754 -2.67 -31.45 25.20
N THR A 755 -3.11 -30.19 25.18
CA THR A 755 -2.83 -29.21 24.11
C THR A 755 -2.22 -27.91 24.61
N ILE A 756 -2.01 -27.73 25.93
CA ILE A 756 -1.76 -26.40 26.49
C ILE A 756 -0.26 -26.05 26.58
N ALA A 757 0.61 -27.02 26.89
CA ALA A 757 2.04 -26.78 27.17
C ALA A 757 2.77 -25.86 26.16
N ALA A 758 2.84 -26.26 24.90
CA ALA A 758 3.62 -25.57 23.88
C ALA A 758 2.95 -24.28 23.34
N ASP A 759 1.64 -24.30 23.11
CA ASP A 759 0.93 -23.15 22.53
C ASP A 759 0.54 -22.08 23.56
N ALA A 760 0.46 -22.38 24.87
CA ALA A 760 0.14 -21.37 25.89
C ALA A 760 1.15 -20.22 25.94
N LEU A 761 2.46 -20.51 25.84
CA LEU A 761 3.49 -19.47 25.80
C LEU A 761 3.41 -18.60 24.54
N LYS A 762 3.00 -19.20 23.42
CA LYS A 762 2.80 -18.54 22.13
C LYS A 762 1.54 -17.66 22.14
N LEU A 763 0.43 -18.16 22.66
CA LEU A 763 -0.82 -17.42 22.88
C LEU A 763 -0.62 -16.26 23.87
N TYR A 764 0.04 -16.50 25.00
CA TYR A 764 0.41 -15.47 25.97
C TYR A 764 1.21 -14.33 25.32
N ARG A 765 2.25 -14.66 24.53
CA ARG A 765 3.07 -13.67 23.81
C ARG A 765 2.21 -12.87 22.81
N VAL A 766 1.31 -13.53 22.07
CA VAL A 766 0.40 -12.87 21.10
C VAL A 766 -0.58 -11.91 21.79
N ASP A 767 -1.28 -12.35 22.84
CA ASP A 767 -2.26 -11.51 23.57
C ASP A 767 -1.58 -10.32 24.26
N ARG A 768 -0.41 -10.55 24.88
CA ARG A 768 0.41 -9.50 25.51
C ARG A 768 0.83 -8.44 24.49
N ASP A 769 1.24 -8.86 23.31
CA ASP A 769 1.72 -7.95 22.26
C ASP A 769 0.54 -7.27 21.54
N LEU A 770 -0.66 -7.89 21.51
CA LEU A 770 -1.93 -7.23 21.14
C LEU A 770 -2.27 -6.10 22.13
N LEU A 771 -2.22 -6.37 23.44
CA LEU A 771 -2.46 -5.38 24.49
C LEU A 771 -1.49 -4.19 24.38
N ARG A 772 -0.20 -4.46 24.15
CA ARG A 772 0.84 -3.43 23.92
C ARG A 772 0.59 -2.59 22.66
N ARG A 773 -0.04 -3.15 21.61
CA ARG A 773 -0.42 -2.42 20.39
C ARG A 773 -1.68 -1.57 20.56
N GLN A 774 -2.63 -2.02 21.38
CA GLN A 774 -3.85 -1.27 21.66
C GLN A 774 -3.61 -0.09 22.61
N LEU A 775 -2.76 -0.29 23.63
CA LEU A 775 -2.40 0.73 24.64
C LEU A 775 -0.88 0.99 24.59
N PRO A 776 -0.41 1.89 23.70
CA PRO A 776 1.01 1.99 23.33
C PRO A 776 1.94 2.66 24.35
N LEU A 777 1.43 3.35 25.39
CA LEU A 777 2.27 4.00 26.41
C LEU A 777 2.41 3.14 27.68
N SER A 778 3.64 2.79 28.10
CA SER A 778 3.92 1.84 29.19
C SER A 778 3.45 2.26 30.58
N ILE A 779 3.34 3.57 30.84
CA ILE A 779 2.89 4.17 32.11
C ILE A 779 1.39 4.53 32.14
N ASP A 780 0.65 4.31 31.06
CA ASP A 780 -0.78 4.58 30.97
C ASP A 780 -1.56 3.81 32.07
N PRO A 781 -2.36 4.48 32.93
CA PRO A 781 -3.16 3.83 33.97
C PRO A 781 -4.05 2.68 33.48
N ASN A 782 -4.63 2.81 32.28
CA ASN A 782 -5.44 1.77 31.68
C ASN A 782 -4.57 0.63 31.15
N ARG A 783 -3.40 0.91 30.55
CA ARG A 783 -2.43 -0.17 30.19
C ARG A 783 -1.95 -0.92 31.42
N LEU A 784 -1.60 -0.22 32.50
CA LEU A 784 -1.15 -0.81 33.76
C LEU A 784 -2.23 -1.72 34.35
N ARG A 785 -3.49 -1.26 34.38
CA ARG A 785 -4.62 -2.04 34.88
C ARG A 785 -4.95 -3.24 34.00
N GLN A 786 -4.97 -3.08 32.68
CA GLN A 786 -5.24 -4.19 31.74
C GLN A 786 -4.09 -5.21 31.75
N THR A 787 -2.84 -4.78 31.92
CA THR A 787 -1.68 -5.69 32.07
C THR A 787 -1.79 -6.47 33.38
N GLU A 788 -2.24 -5.87 34.47
CA GLU A 788 -2.43 -6.57 35.75
C GLU A 788 -3.52 -7.65 35.67
N LEU A 789 -4.66 -7.33 35.06
CA LEU A 789 -5.75 -8.27 34.80
C LEU A 789 -5.33 -9.39 33.85
N PHE A 790 -4.59 -9.04 32.79
CA PHE A 790 -4.01 -9.99 31.84
C PHE A 790 -3.06 -10.99 32.52
N LEU A 791 -2.10 -10.50 33.31
CA LEU A 791 -1.14 -11.37 34.01
C LEU A 791 -1.85 -12.28 35.02
N SER A 792 -2.77 -11.74 35.83
CA SER A 792 -3.51 -12.55 36.82
C SER A 792 -4.35 -13.65 36.16
N LYS A 793 -5.02 -13.36 35.04
CA LYS A 793 -5.77 -14.36 34.26
C LYS A 793 -4.87 -15.49 33.75
N TRP A 794 -3.65 -15.16 33.31
CA TRP A 794 -2.69 -16.15 32.83
C TRP A 794 -2.01 -16.92 33.97
N GLU A 795 -1.80 -16.31 35.14
CA GLU A 795 -1.32 -16.99 36.35
C GLU A 795 -2.31 -18.04 36.85
N ASP A 796 -3.60 -17.69 36.90
CA ASP A 796 -4.67 -18.63 37.25
C ASP A 796 -4.70 -19.81 36.28
N ALA A 797 -4.62 -19.57 34.96
CA ALA A 797 -4.54 -20.63 33.95
C ALA A 797 -3.29 -21.52 34.13
N VAL A 798 -2.13 -20.91 34.33
CA VAL A 798 -0.82 -21.56 34.48
C VAL A 798 -0.67 -22.31 35.81
N SER A 799 -1.53 -22.03 36.79
CA SER A 799 -1.65 -22.84 38.01
C SER A 799 -2.26 -24.23 37.77
N THR A 800 -2.94 -24.43 36.63
CA THR A 800 -3.58 -25.70 36.27
C THR A 800 -2.72 -26.63 35.41
N LEU A 801 -1.50 -26.20 35.07
CA LEU A 801 -0.56 -26.91 34.19
C LEU A 801 0.53 -27.63 34.97
N ASP A 802 1.04 -28.73 34.39
CA ASP A 802 2.06 -29.57 35.04
C ASP A 802 3.41 -28.85 35.15
N GLU A 803 4.21 -29.21 36.16
CA GLU A 803 5.31 -28.38 36.66
C GLU A 803 6.45 -28.21 35.64
N ALA A 804 6.72 -29.24 34.83
CA ALA A 804 7.71 -29.18 33.75
C ALA A 804 7.23 -28.41 32.51
N GLU A 805 5.92 -28.42 32.23
CA GLU A 805 5.32 -27.76 31.07
C GLU A 805 5.08 -26.26 31.30
N ALA A 806 4.84 -25.88 32.56
CA ALA A 806 4.53 -24.51 32.94
C ALA A 806 5.75 -23.58 33.09
N LEU A 807 6.97 -24.12 33.13
CA LEU A 807 8.16 -23.41 33.65
C LEU A 807 8.48 -22.11 32.88
N GLU A 808 8.71 -22.18 31.58
CA GLU A 808 9.05 -20.99 30.76
C GLU A 808 7.95 -19.92 30.78
N LEU A 809 6.69 -20.35 30.85
CA LEU A 809 5.55 -19.45 30.91
C LEU A 809 5.42 -18.78 32.29
N ARG A 810 5.73 -19.50 33.39
CA ARG A 810 5.85 -18.91 34.73
C ARG A 810 6.98 -17.87 34.79
N GLU A 811 8.16 -18.18 34.23
CA GLU A 811 9.27 -17.23 34.15
C GLU A 811 8.94 -15.99 33.29
N GLN A 812 8.29 -16.19 32.15
CA GLN A 812 7.88 -15.09 31.27
C GLN A 812 6.81 -14.20 31.91
N ILE A 813 5.85 -14.77 32.63
CA ILE A 813 4.81 -14.07 33.40
C ILE A 813 5.44 -13.27 34.54
N GLU A 814 6.30 -13.88 35.36
CA GLU A 814 6.98 -13.19 36.46
C GLU A 814 7.85 -12.03 35.96
N SER A 815 8.54 -12.22 34.82
CA SER A 815 9.30 -11.15 34.16
C SER A 815 8.42 -9.97 33.72
N ASP A 816 7.25 -10.25 33.12
CA ASP A 816 6.28 -9.21 32.76
C ASP A 816 5.59 -8.60 34.01
N ARG A 817 5.44 -9.33 35.12
CA ARG A 817 4.98 -8.83 36.45
C ARG A 817 5.99 -7.87 37.07
N VAL A 818 7.27 -8.22 37.08
CA VAL A 818 8.37 -7.34 37.52
C VAL A 818 8.40 -6.07 36.65
N GLN A 819 8.16 -6.20 35.35
CA GLN A 819 8.07 -5.04 34.46
C GLN A 819 6.82 -4.18 34.71
N LEU A 820 5.66 -4.79 34.98
CA LEU A 820 4.46 -4.06 35.40
C LEU A 820 4.70 -3.28 36.70
N ALA A 821 5.35 -3.88 37.70
CA ALA A 821 5.70 -3.21 38.95
C ALA A 821 6.63 -2.00 38.71
N ARG A 822 7.64 -2.14 37.85
CA ARG A 822 8.52 -1.03 37.42
C ARG A 822 7.74 0.08 36.72
N ASN A 823 6.82 -0.28 35.83
CA ASN A 823 6.01 0.71 35.10
C ASN A 823 5.03 1.44 36.04
N LYS A 824 4.46 0.77 37.04
CA LYS A 824 3.63 1.40 38.10
C LYS A 824 4.41 2.43 38.92
N VAL A 825 5.64 2.10 39.33
CA VAL A 825 6.54 3.04 40.02
C VAL A 825 6.94 4.20 39.10
N SER A 826 7.23 3.91 37.83
CA SER A 826 7.56 4.93 36.83
C SER A 826 6.39 5.90 36.62
N TYR A 827 5.15 5.42 36.46
CA TYR A 827 3.97 6.29 36.35
C TYR A 827 3.85 7.28 37.51
N GLN A 828 4.00 6.83 38.76
CA GLN A 828 3.94 7.71 39.93
C GLN A 828 5.08 8.76 39.94
N ARG A 829 6.29 8.38 39.51
CA ARG A 829 7.41 9.34 39.35
C ARG A 829 7.14 10.35 38.23
N TRP A 830 6.68 9.88 37.07
CA TRP A 830 6.38 10.70 35.91
C TRP A 830 5.27 11.71 36.21
N LEU A 831 4.17 11.28 36.82
CA LEU A 831 3.09 12.17 37.26
C LEU A 831 3.56 13.22 38.29
N SER A 832 4.50 12.85 39.16
CA SER A 832 5.03 13.76 40.20
C SER A 832 6.02 14.80 39.67
N ASN A 833 6.77 14.51 38.60
CA ASN A 833 7.84 15.39 38.09
C ASN A 833 7.49 16.07 36.76
N ALA A 834 6.58 15.49 35.97
CA ALA A 834 6.11 16.04 34.69
C ALA A 834 4.57 15.92 34.57
N PRO A 835 3.79 16.71 35.35
CA PRO A 835 2.33 16.57 35.44
C PRO A 835 1.60 16.69 34.09
N PHE A 836 2.17 17.43 33.14
CA PHE A 836 1.63 17.61 31.79
C PHE A 836 1.51 16.32 30.98
N VAL A 837 2.22 15.25 31.38
CA VAL A 837 2.10 13.92 30.78
C VAL A 837 0.71 13.31 31.00
N GLN A 838 0.02 13.67 32.09
CA GLN A 838 -1.37 13.29 32.28
C GLN A 838 -2.28 13.88 31.18
N THR A 839 -2.05 15.14 30.80
CA THR A 839 -2.79 15.81 29.71
C THR A 839 -2.53 15.15 28.35
N ILE A 840 -1.32 14.65 28.10
CA ILE A 840 -0.99 13.89 26.89
C ILE A 840 -1.75 12.56 26.85
N ILE A 841 -1.82 11.84 27.98
CA ILE A 841 -2.59 10.59 28.10
C ILE A 841 -4.08 10.86 27.84
N GLU A 842 -4.66 11.83 28.54
CA GLU A 842 -6.09 12.19 28.49
C GLU A 842 -6.54 12.69 27.11
N ARG A 843 -5.62 13.22 26.27
CA ARG A 843 -5.91 13.61 24.88
C ARG A 843 -5.67 12.49 23.87
N CYS A 844 -4.66 11.63 24.07
CA CYS A 844 -4.33 10.59 23.09
C CYS A 844 -5.22 9.33 23.19
N GLU A 845 -5.85 9.04 24.34
CA GLU A 845 -6.66 7.83 24.55
C GLU A 845 -8.12 7.91 24.01
N PRO A 846 -8.92 8.99 24.26
CA PRO A 846 -10.37 8.91 24.05
C PRO A 846 -10.85 9.10 22.61
N ASP A 847 -10.10 9.88 21.81
CA ASP A 847 -10.61 10.61 20.62
C ASP A 847 -11.03 9.76 19.42
N ARG A 848 -10.67 8.46 19.39
CA ARG A 848 -11.12 7.48 18.37
C ARG A 848 -12.62 7.15 18.41
N ARG A 849 -13.45 8.00 19.04
CA ARG A 849 -14.90 7.83 19.23
C ARG A 849 -15.74 9.04 18.79
N GLY A 850 -15.16 10.00 18.08
CA GLY A 850 -15.92 11.03 17.35
C GLY A 850 -16.52 12.15 18.22
N THR A 851 -15.87 12.49 19.34
CA THR A 851 -16.21 13.69 20.11
C THR A 851 -15.92 14.94 19.27
N PRO A 852 -16.84 15.91 19.11
CA PRO A 852 -16.53 17.17 18.44
C PRO A 852 -15.47 17.98 19.20
N VAL A 853 -14.43 18.42 18.50
CA VAL A 853 -13.28 19.13 19.09
C VAL A 853 -13.35 20.62 18.75
N GLN A 854 -13.24 21.49 19.76
CA GLN A 854 -13.15 22.94 19.54
C GLN A 854 -11.69 23.36 19.31
N TYR A 855 -11.24 23.38 18.06
CA TYR A 855 -9.82 23.52 17.74
C TYR A 855 -9.15 24.82 18.21
N ALA A 856 -9.89 25.91 18.40
CA ALA A 856 -9.36 27.15 18.99
C ALA A 856 -9.10 27.02 20.52
N GLU A 857 -9.90 26.23 21.22
CA GLU A 857 -9.65 25.89 22.64
C GLU A 857 -8.48 24.91 22.73
N LEU A 858 -8.44 23.90 21.87
CA LEU A 858 -7.33 22.94 21.77
C LEU A 858 -6.00 23.65 21.47
N ALA A 859 -5.98 24.64 20.58
CA ALA A 859 -4.77 25.45 20.32
C ALA A 859 -4.26 26.14 21.60
N THR A 860 -5.17 26.68 22.41
CA THR A 860 -4.85 27.34 23.68
C THR A 860 -4.34 26.34 24.74
N GLU A 861 -4.90 25.13 24.78
CA GLU A 861 -4.38 24.01 25.58
C GLU A 861 -2.99 23.58 25.13
N LEU A 862 -2.77 23.43 23.82
CA LEU A 862 -1.49 23.04 23.23
C LEU A 862 -0.40 24.10 23.47
N GLU A 863 -0.71 25.39 23.43
CA GLU A 863 0.21 26.46 23.83
C GLU A 863 0.55 26.39 25.32
N THR A 864 -0.38 25.92 26.15
CA THR A 864 -0.17 25.75 27.59
C THR A 864 0.69 24.52 27.88
N LEU A 865 0.42 23.41 27.18
CA LEU A 865 1.21 22.18 27.19
C LEU A 865 2.65 22.44 26.70
N LEU A 866 2.82 23.20 25.61
CA LEU A 866 4.12 23.61 25.09
C LEU A 866 4.92 24.39 26.14
N ARG A 867 4.31 25.40 26.78
CA ARG A 867 4.96 26.19 27.84
C ARG A 867 5.30 25.36 29.08
N GLN A 868 4.48 24.37 29.45
CA GLN A 868 4.78 23.45 30.55
C GLN A 868 5.96 22.53 30.23
N LEU A 869 6.02 22.01 29.00
CA LEU A 869 7.10 21.18 28.49
C LEU A 869 8.41 21.97 28.34
N GLU A 870 8.36 23.19 27.83
CA GLU A 870 9.53 24.09 27.76
C GLU A 870 10.05 24.46 29.16
N ALA A 871 9.18 24.79 30.11
CA ALA A 871 9.58 25.05 31.49
C ALA A 871 10.14 23.82 32.23
N ALA A 872 9.80 22.60 31.80
CA ALA A 872 10.42 21.37 32.29
C ALA A 872 11.82 21.16 31.68
N ILE A 873 11.96 21.33 30.36
CA ILE A 873 13.25 21.26 29.64
C ILE A 873 14.25 22.30 30.18
N ASP A 874 13.81 23.54 30.44
CA ASP A 874 14.69 24.59 30.95
C ASP A 874 15.18 24.33 32.40
N ASN A 875 14.37 23.65 33.22
CA ASN A 875 14.78 23.21 34.57
C ASN A 875 15.82 22.07 34.56
N GLU A 876 15.90 21.27 33.48
CA GLU A 876 16.89 20.19 33.35
C GLU A 876 18.32 20.69 33.09
N SER A 877 18.50 22.01 32.94
CA SER A 877 19.82 22.67 32.85
C SER A 877 20.72 22.51 34.10
N LEU A 878 20.21 21.92 35.20
CA LEU A 878 20.90 21.82 36.50
C LEU A 878 20.88 20.43 37.18
N THR A 879 21.31 19.34 36.51
CA THR A 879 21.86 18.15 37.22
C THR A 879 22.93 17.38 36.42
N THR A 880 24.21 17.74 36.60
CA THR A 880 25.35 16.98 36.06
C THR A 880 25.93 16.00 37.10
N ALA A 881 25.49 14.75 37.10
CA ALA A 881 26.12 13.66 37.87
C ALA A 881 26.00 12.29 37.15
N PRO A 882 27.07 11.49 37.05
CA PRO A 882 27.01 10.18 36.42
C PRO A 882 26.55 9.08 37.39
N SER A 883 25.41 8.45 37.11
CA SER A 883 24.96 7.21 37.76
C SER A 883 24.68 6.13 36.71
N LYS A 884 25.11 4.88 36.98
CA LYS A 884 24.82 3.70 36.16
C LYS A 884 23.61 2.97 36.74
N ASN A 885 22.38 3.37 36.39
CA ASN A 885 21.18 2.70 36.87
C ASN A 885 20.11 2.50 35.78
N ILE A 886 19.54 1.28 35.76
CA ILE A 886 18.45 0.78 34.89
C ILE A 886 17.25 1.75 34.86
N VAL A 887 17.07 2.50 35.93
CA VAL A 887 16.05 3.54 36.11
C VAL A 887 16.00 4.54 34.95
N ARG A 888 17.15 4.89 34.36
CA ARG A 888 17.22 5.87 33.25
C ARG A 888 16.78 5.28 31.90
N GLU A 889 16.93 3.98 31.70
CA GLU A 889 16.48 3.30 30.47
C GLU A 889 14.95 3.31 30.39
N LEU A 890 14.29 3.03 31.53
CA LEU A 890 12.83 3.17 31.69
C LEU A 890 12.34 4.59 31.36
N ASP A 891 12.96 5.63 31.93
CA ASP A 891 12.56 7.02 31.62
C ASP A 891 12.81 7.38 30.15
N SER A 892 13.92 6.94 29.55
CA SER A 892 14.16 7.17 28.12
C SER A 892 13.16 6.44 27.21
N THR A 893 12.66 5.28 27.64
CA THR A 893 11.63 4.51 26.95
C THR A 893 10.29 5.22 27.01
N VAL A 894 9.87 5.68 28.19
CA VAL A 894 8.62 6.44 28.39
C VAL A 894 8.63 7.76 27.61
N ALA A 895 9.75 8.49 27.61
CA ALA A 895 9.90 9.71 26.82
C ALA A 895 9.72 9.45 25.31
N SER A 896 10.28 8.33 24.81
CA SER A 896 10.14 7.90 23.42
C SER A 896 8.70 7.49 23.08
N GLU A 897 8.05 6.70 23.94
CA GLU A 897 6.64 6.31 23.79
C GLU A 897 5.72 7.55 23.75
N LEU A 898 5.92 8.54 24.63
CA LEU A 898 5.14 9.78 24.65
C LEU A 898 5.27 10.58 23.34
N GLY A 899 6.50 10.77 22.85
CA GLY A 899 6.74 11.45 21.57
C GLY A 899 6.14 10.70 20.37
N GLY A 900 6.19 9.36 20.39
CA GLY A 900 5.60 8.50 19.35
C GLY A 900 4.07 8.51 19.35
N VAL A 901 3.44 8.42 20.53
CA VAL A 901 1.98 8.42 20.70
C VAL A 901 1.39 9.79 20.35
N PHE A 902 1.94 10.86 20.91
CA PHE A 902 1.47 12.23 20.61
C PHE A 902 1.68 12.60 19.13
N GLY A 903 2.82 12.23 18.55
CA GLY A 903 3.08 12.39 17.11
C GLY A 903 2.20 11.52 16.21
N SER A 904 1.57 10.47 16.73
CA SER A 904 0.54 9.69 16.02
C SER A 904 -0.83 10.37 16.10
N TRP A 905 -1.21 10.87 17.28
CA TRP A 905 -2.44 11.65 17.50
C TRP A 905 -2.47 12.93 16.66
N ARG A 906 -1.37 13.70 16.60
CA ARG A 906 -1.28 14.92 15.79
C ARG A 906 -1.49 14.64 14.29
N ARG A 907 -0.79 13.64 13.75
CA ARG A 907 -0.91 13.29 12.31
C ARG A 907 -2.32 12.82 11.97
N PHE A 908 -2.92 11.98 12.82
CA PHE A 908 -4.31 11.55 12.64
C PHE A 908 -5.27 12.73 12.47
N TYR A 909 -5.14 13.81 13.25
CA TYR A 909 -5.97 15.00 13.09
C TYR A 909 -5.52 15.94 11.95
N ALA A 910 -4.23 16.12 11.72
CA ALA A 910 -3.71 16.97 10.64
C ALA A 910 -4.03 16.43 9.24
N ASP A 911 -4.06 15.09 9.09
CA ASP A 911 -4.39 14.41 7.83
C ASP A 911 -5.92 14.28 7.62
N TYR A 912 -6.76 14.70 8.59
CA TYR A 912 -8.21 14.42 8.64
C TYR A 912 -9.11 15.67 8.83
N ASP A 913 -8.69 16.69 9.58
CA ASP A 913 -9.51 17.89 9.85
C ASP A 913 -8.76 19.20 9.52
N PRO A 914 -9.17 19.93 8.46
CA PRO A 914 -8.55 21.21 8.09
C PRO A 914 -8.63 22.31 9.17
N GLN A 915 -9.54 22.21 10.15
CA GLN A 915 -9.57 23.14 11.28
C GLN A 915 -8.50 22.80 12.33
N PHE A 916 -8.12 21.54 12.48
CA PHE A 916 -6.94 21.18 13.27
C PHE A 916 -5.67 21.73 12.62
N ASP A 917 -5.54 21.61 11.29
CA ASP A 917 -4.40 22.17 10.55
C ASP A 917 -4.30 23.69 10.75
N TRP A 918 -5.42 24.41 10.57
CA TRP A 918 -5.47 25.87 10.70
C TRP A 918 -5.21 26.41 12.11
N TRP A 919 -5.77 25.78 13.16
CA TRP A 919 -5.71 26.31 14.53
C TRP A 919 -4.63 25.69 15.41
N ALA A 920 -4.35 24.39 15.26
CA ALA A 920 -3.67 23.60 16.29
C ALA A 920 -2.38 22.91 15.82
N ASN A 921 -2.23 22.60 14.53
CA ASN A 921 -1.18 21.72 14.03
C ASN A 921 0.25 22.30 14.16
N ASP A 922 0.45 23.60 13.97
CA ASP A 922 1.76 24.27 14.18
C ASP A 922 2.20 24.16 15.66
N THR A 923 1.30 24.47 16.59
CA THR A 923 1.57 24.33 18.04
C THR A 923 1.75 22.87 18.45
N ALA A 924 0.93 21.94 17.93
CA ALA A 924 1.10 20.51 18.17
C ALA A 924 2.42 19.99 17.59
N THR A 925 2.88 20.49 16.44
CA THR A 925 4.17 20.11 15.85
C THR A 925 5.32 20.53 16.76
N LYS A 926 5.26 21.74 17.33
CA LYS A 926 6.24 22.20 18.33
C LYS A 926 6.23 21.34 19.59
N VAL A 927 5.06 20.91 20.08
CA VAL A 927 4.97 19.96 21.21
C VAL A 927 5.59 18.61 20.83
N GLU A 928 5.30 18.06 19.65
CA GLU A 928 5.90 16.80 19.18
C GLU A 928 7.43 16.89 19.06
N GLU A 929 7.96 17.98 18.50
CA GLU A 929 9.41 18.22 18.40
C GLU A 929 10.07 18.33 19.76
N LYS A 930 9.47 19.07 20.70
CA LYS A 930 9.99 19.21 22.07
C LYS A 930 9.95 17.89 22.84
N LEU A 931 8.88 17.10 22.71
CA LEU A 931 8.80 15.76 23.30
C LEU A 931 9.89 14.83 22.74
N LYS A 932 10.14 14.88 21.43
CA LYS A 932 11.23 14.11 20.79
C LYS A 932 12.63 14.56 21.21
N GLN A 933 12.81 15.82 21.61
CA GLN A 933 14.09 16.38 22.08
C GLN A 933 14.33 16.17 23.58
N TRP A 934 13.27 16.15 24.40
CA TRP A 934 13.33 16.03 25.86
C TRP A 934 13.87 14.67 26.32
N ARG A 935 14.78 14.67 27.31
CA ARG A 935 15.50 13.46 27.79
C ARG A 935 15.58 13.46 29.32
N PRO A 936 14.43 13.33 30.01
CA PRO A 936 14.34 13.62 31.44
C PRO A 936 15.24 12.75 32.31
N THR A 937 15.73 13.36 33.38
CA THR A 937 16.47 12.69 34.45
C THR A 937 15.88 13.08 35.80
N PHE A 938 14.95 12.27 36.28
CA PHE A 938 14.33 12.46 37.58
C PHE A 938 15.22 11.94 38.72
N PRO A 939 15.18 12.57 39.92
CA PRO A 939 15.89 12.06 41.09
C PRO A 939 15.37 10.68 41.51
N GLU A 940 16.26 9.83 42.02
CA GLU A 940 15.89 8.51 42.55
C GLU A 940 14.99 8.66 43.79
N GLN A 941 13.76 8.16 43.71
CA GLN A 941 12.91 8.01 44.89
C GLN A 941 13.44 6.88 45.78
N PRO A 942 13.41 7.03 47.13
CA PRO A 942 13.80 5.96 48.04
C PRO A 942 12.89 4.74 47.86
N ALA A 943 13.48 3.55 47.85
CA ALA A 943 12.75 2.30 47.59
C ALA A 943 11.61 2.08 48.60
N SER A 944 10.38 1.97 48.09
CA SER A 944 9.24 1.49 48.86
C SER A 944 9.28 -0.05 48.98
N PRO A 945 8.64 -0.66 50.00
CA PRO A 945 8.96 -2.02 50.42
C PRO A 945 8.57 -3.13 49.44
N SER A 946 9.13 -4.32 49.68
CA SER A 946 8.83 -5.57 48.98
C SER A 946 7.33 -5.89 48.97
N ILE A 947 6.75 -6.04 47.78
CA ILE A 947 5.34 -6.40 47.61
C ILE A 947 5.19 -7.92 47.78
N SER A 948 4.85 -8.34 49.01
CA SER A 948 4.21 -9.63 49.26
C SER A 948 3.07 -9.43 50.25
N GLN A 949 1.84 -9.34 49.77
CA GLN A 949 0.65 -9.17 50.61
C GLN A 949 -0.62 -9.73 49.96
N SER A 950 -1.64 -9.98 50.79
CA SER A 950 -2.72 -10.94 50.51
C SER A 950 -3.99 -10.29 49.93
N PRO A 951 -4.92 -11.07 49.34
CA PRO A 951 -6.13 -10.53 48.69
C PRO A 951 -7.06 -9.66 49.55
N ASN A 952 -6.96 -9.70 50.89
CA ASN A 952 -7.87 -8.99 51.79
C ASN A 952 -7.65 -7.46 51.90
N GLU A 953 -6.63 -6.88 51.26
CA GLU A 953 -6.34 -5.44 51.37
C GLU A 953 -6.93 -4.58 50.23
N GLN A 954 -7.50 -5.18 49.18
CA GLN A 954 -8.08 -4.43 48.04
C GLN A 954 -9.18 -3.44 48.46
N THR A 955 -9.97 -3.76 49.49
CA THR A 955 -11.06 -2.89 49.98
C THR A 955 -10.55 -1.63 50.70
N ALA A 956 -9.28 -1.57 51.10
CA ALA A 956 -8.71 -0.42 51.82
C ALA A 956 -8.35 0.76 50.90
N MET A 957 -8.18 0.55 49.59
CA MET A 957 -7.69 1.57 48.66
C MET A 957 -8.69 2.70 48.33
N PHE A 958 -10.00 2.48 48.51
CA PHE A 958 -11.03 3.33 47.89
C PHE A 958 -11.68 4.38 48.82
N GLY A 959 -11.23 4.47 50.07
CA GLY A 959 -11.63 5.52 51.01
C GLY A 959 -13.07 5.45 51.55
N PRO A 960 -13.42 6.33 52.52
CA PRO A 960 -14.68 6.23 53.27
C PRO A 960 -15.95 6.58 52.47
N ASN A 961 -15.81 7.15 51.28
CA ASN A 961 -16.92 7.58 50.43
C ASN A 961 -17.41 6.50 49.46
N TYR A 962 -16.84 5.29 49.51
CA TYR A 962 -17.34 4.12 48.79
C TYR A 962 -18.56 3.47 49.49
N PRO A 963 -19.58 3.01 48.77
CA PRO A 963 -20.64 2.17 49.32
C PRO A 963 -20.23 0.69 49.24
N ASP A 964 -20.23 -0.01 50.38
CA ASP A 964 -19.93 -1.45 50.40
C ASP A 964 -21.04 -2.27 49.71
N LEU A 965 -20.66 -3.02 48.68
CA LEU A 965 -21.50 -3.96 47.94
C LEU A 965 -21.03 -5.42 48.05
N SER A 966 -19.97 -5.70 48.83
CA SER A 966 -19.46 -7.06 49.03
C SER A 966 -20.49 -8.07 49.58
N PRO A 967 -21.54 -7.69 50.35
CA PRO A 967 -22.62 -8.62 50.70
C PRO A 967 -23.43 -9.16 49.50
N PHE A 968 -23.38 -8.50 48.34
CA PHE A 968 -24.09 -8.92 47.13
C PHE A 968 -23.23 -9.76 46.16
N GLU A 969 -21.91 -9.61 46.20
CA GLU A 969 -20.96 -10.35 45.35
C GLU A 969 -21.17 -11.87 45.48
N LYS A 970 -21.32 -12.35 46.72
CA LYS A 970 -21.45 -13.79 47.06
C LYS A 970 -22.91 -14.25 47.24
N SER A 971 -23.89 -13.41 46.89
CA SER A 971 -25.32 -13.69 47.10
C SER A 971 -25.94 -14.47 45.94
N GLN A 972 -26.41 -15.70 46.17
CA GLN A 972 -27.13 -16.46 45.15
C GLN A 972 -28.55 -15.89 44.92
N GLY A 973 -28.86 -15.58 43.66
CA GLY A 973 -30.14 -14.98 43.24
C GLY A 973 -30.01 -13.53 42.78
N ALA A 974 -31.14 -12.81 42.82
CA ALA A 974 -31.27 -11.42 42.39
C ALA A 974 -30.82 -10.44 43.47
N ILE A 975 -29.85 -9.59 43.13
CA ILE A 975 -29.15 -8.64 44.01
C ILE A 975 -29.54 -7.19 43.74
N MET A 976 -29.86 -6.82 42.50
CA MET A 976 -30.14 -5.42 42.14
C MET A 976 -31.34 -4.80 42.88
N PRO A 977 -32.41 -5.54 43.23
CA PRO A 977 -33.46 -5.01 44.11
C PRO A 977 -32.94 -4.62 45.51
N GLY A 978 -31.90 -5.27 46.01
CA GLY A 978 -31.20 -4.90 47.26
C GLY A 978 -30.33 -3.67 47.06
N ILE A 979 -29.47 -3.69 46.06
CA ILE A 979 -28.53 -2.61 45.72
C ILE A 979 -29.28 -1.30 45.43
N MET A 980 -30.38 -1.35 44.66
CA MET A 980 -31.24 -0.18 44.42
C MET A 980 -31.89 0.36 45.69
N ARG A 981 -32.21 -0.48 46.69
CA ARG A 981 -32.72 0.01 47.98
C ARG A 981 -31.62 0.74 48.75
N GLN A 982 -30.40 0.19 48.77
CA GLN A 982 -29.23 0.81 49.41
C GLN A 982 -28.87 2.14 48.75
N TYR A 983 -28.75 2.18 47.42
CA TYR A 983 -28.54 3.40 46.62
C TYR A 983 -29.59 4.48 46.92
N ARG A 984 -30.87 4.11 46.86
CA ARG A 984 -31.97 5.05 47.13
C ARG A 984 -31.99 5.51 48.59
N ALA A 985 -31.55 4.71 49.56
CA ALA A 985 -31.43 5.15 50.94
C ALA A 985 -30.28 6.15 51.12
N ASP A 986 -29.10 5.80 50.60
CA ASP A 986 -27.85 6.56 50.74
C ASP A 986 -27.91 7.93 50.03
N ILE A 987 -28.29 7.98 48.74
CA ILE A 987 -28.40 9.25 48.00
C ILE A 987 -29.49 10.18 48.59
N ARG A 988 -30.44 9.66 49.39
CA ARG A 988 -31.40 10.48 50.15
C ARG A 988 -30.83 11.06 51.44
N SER A 989 -29.91 10.39 52.13
CA SER A 989 -29.26 10.93 53.36
C SER A 989 -28.13 11.91 53.06
N VAL A 990 -27.48 11.79 51.89
CA VAL A 990 -26.33 12.62 51.49
C VAL A 990 -26.72 14.08 51.21
N LYS A 991 -26.01 15.01 51.87
CA LYS A 991 -26.17 16.47 51.75
C LYS A 991 -25.81 16.95 50.34
N LYS A 992 -26.49 18.00 49.83
CA LYS A 992 -26.38 18.44 48.41
C LYS A 992 -24.94 18.55 47.89
N HIS A 993 -24.03 19.16 48.65
CA HIS A 993 -22.63 19.38 48.24
C HIS A 993 -21.79 18.10 48.17
N GLN A 994 -22.14 17.04 48.91
CA GLN A 994 -21.45 15.74 48.90
C GLN A 994 -22.00 14.79 47.81
N ARG A 995 -23.02 15.20 47.04
CA ARG A 995 -23.71 14.28 46.10
C ARG A 995 -22.89 13.92 44.87
N SER A 996 -22.08 14.82 44.30
CA SER A 996 -21.26 14.48 43.12
C SER A 996 -20.22 13.42 43.49
N GLU A 997 -19.46 13.64 44.56
CA GLU A 997 -18.48 12.69 45.08
C GLU A 997 -19.11 11.32 45.42
N ARG A 998 -20.21 11.30 46.18
CA ARG A 998 -20.86 10.03 46.55
C ARG A 998 -21.52 9.32 45.36
N LEU A 999 -21.99 10.04 44.34
CA LEU A 999 -22.47 9.44 43.09
C LEU A 999 -21.32 8.82 42.27
N ARG A 1000 -20.14 9.45 42.23
CA ARG A 1000 -18.93 8.86 41.63
C ARG A 1000 -18.51 7.59 42.40
N GLY A 1001 -18.56 7.62 43.73
CA GLY A 1001 -18.39 6.43 44.57
C GLY A 1001 -19.37 5.29 44.24
N TRP A 1002 -20.65 5.61 44.02
CA TRP A 1002 -21.66 4.64 43.58
C TRP A 1002 -21.45 4.11 42.16
N GLN A 1003 -20.99 4.93 41.21
CA GLN A 1003 -20.62 4.46 39.88
C GLN A 1003 -19.50 3.43 39.98
N ASN A 1004 -18.42 3.78 40.67
CA ASN A 1004 -17.25 2.91 40.82
C ASN A 1004 -17.61 1.59 41.51
N ALA A 1005 -18.47 1.62 42.52
CA ALA A 1005 -18.92 0.41 43.24
C ALA A 1005 -19.73 -0.56 42.36
N LEU A 1006 -20.56 -0.03 41.45
CA LEU A 1006 -21.27 -0.85 40.47
C LEU A 1006 -20.32 -1.42 39.42
N GLU A 1007 -19.28 -0.67 39.03
CA GLU A 1007 -18.27 -1.14 38.08
C GLU A 1007 -17.36 -2.23 38.69
N LEU A 1008 -16.97 -2.13 39.98
CA LEU A 1008 -16.29 -3.22 40.70
C LEU A 1008 -17.20 -4.44 40.92
N LEU A 1009 -18.47 -4.26 41.28
CA LEU A 1009 -19.40 -5.37 41.47
C LEU A 1009 -19.53 -6.24 40.20
N THR A 1010 -19.50 -5.63 39.01
CA THR A 1010 -19.47 -6.37 37.73
C THR A 1010 -18.13 -7.00 37.37
N ALA A 1011 -17.02 -6.52 37.95
CA ALA A 1011 -15.72 -7.18 37.83
C ALA A 1011 -15.61 -8.39 38.77
N ASN A 1012 -16.11 -8.26 40.00
CA ASN A 1012 -16.05 -9.30 41.04
C ASN A 1012 -17.10 -10.40 40.88
N ARG A 1013 -18.19 -10.13 40.15
CA ARG A 1013 -19.25 -11.11 39.82
C ARG A 1013 -19.63 -10.99 38.34
N PRO A 1014 -19.28 -11.97 37.47
CA PRO A 1014 -19.47 -11.88 36.02
C PRO A 1014 -20.91 -11.50 35.64
N PHE A 1015 -21.07 -10.39 34.91
CA PHE A 1015 -22.37 -9.76 34.65
C PHE A 1015 -23.36 -10.68 33.92
N ASP A 1016 -22.88 -11.52 33.02
CA ASP A 1016 -23.71 -12.47 32.26
C ASP A 1016 -24.31 -13.60 33.12
N SER A 1017 -23.75 -13.84 34.32
CA SER A 1017 -24.31 -14.77 35.31
C SER A 1017 -25.48 -14.19 36.12
N TRP A 1018 -25.78 -12.90 35.98
CA TRP A 1018 -26.85 -12.24 36.72
C TRP A 1018 -28.21 -12.53 36.06
N PRO A 1019 -29.32 -12.59 36.81
CA PRO A 1019 -30.65 -12.68 36.20
C PRO A 1019 -30.89 -11.53 35.21
N LYS A 1020 -31.53 -11.80 34.06
CA LYS A 1020 -31.73 -10.76 33.01
C LYS A 1020 -32.44 -9.48 33.49
N HIS A 1021 -33.26 -9.55 34.54
CA HIS A 1021 -33.86 -8.37 35.15
C HIS A 1021 -32.85 -7.53 35.93
N ASP A 1022 -31.91 -8.16 36.63
CA ASP A 1022 -30.79 -7.49 37.31
C ASP A 1022 -29.83 -6.84 36.30
N GLN A 1023 -29.56 -7.48 35.16
CA GLN A 1023 -28.75 -6.88 34.09
C GLN A 1023 -29.38 -5.57 33.57
N VAL A 1024 -30.69 -5.58 33.30
CA VAL A 1024 -31.44 -4.39 32.85
C VAL A 1024 -31.47 -3.30 33.94
N ASP A 1025 -31.71 -3.67 35.20
CA ASP A 1025 -31.77 -2.70 36.29
C ASP A 1025 -30.38 -2.16 36.70
N TYR A 1026 -29.30 -2.93 36.48
CA TYR A 1026 -27.92 -2.45 36.58
C TYR A 1026 -27.63 -1.33 35.57
N HIS A 1027 -27.91 -1.55 34.28
CA HIS A 1027 -27.71 -0.52 33.25
C HIS A 1027 -28.53 0.73 33.55
N ARG A 1028 -29.81 0.57 33.92
CA ARG A 1028 -30.67 1.70 34.35
C ARG A 1028 -30.08 2.48 35.52
N LEU A 1029 -29.53 1.81 36.52
CA LEU A 1029 -28.91 2.48 37.67
C LEU A 1029 -27.62 3.21 37.27
N ARG A 1030 -26.77 2.59 36.44
CA ARG A 1030 -25.51 3.17 35.97
C ARG A 1030 -25.74 4.45 35.15
N GLU A 1031 -26.68 4.44 34.20
CA GLU A 1031 -26.97 5.63 33.41
C GLU A 1031 -27.75 6.70 34.20
N ASP A 1032 -28.60 6.34 35.18
CA ASP A 1032 -29.22 7.30 36.11
C ASP A 1032 -28.16 8.00 36.98
N ILE A 1033 -27.11 7.29 37.42
CA ILE A 1033 -25.97 7.88 38.14
C ILE A 1033 -25.17 8.83 37.23
N ARG A 1034 -24.79 8.40 36.02
CA ARG A 1034 -24.05 9.22 35.06
C ARG A 1034 -24.81 10.49 34.67
N TYR A 1035 -26.11 10.36 34.40
CA TYR A 1035 -26.99 11.51 34.19
C TYR A 1035 -27.00 12.44 35.40
N ARG A 1036 -27.16 11.92 36.63
CA ARG A 1036 -27.11 12.76 37.85
C ARG A 1036 -25.78 13.46 38.08
N LEU A 1037 -24.66 12.90 37.62
CA LEU A 1037 -23.36 13.57 37.63
C LEU A 1037 -23.34 14.73 36.64
N ALA A 1038 -23.69 14.50 35.38
CA ALA A 1038 -23.81 15.57 34.38
C ALA A 1038 -24.85 16.66 34.77
N VAL A 1039 -25.92 16.29 35.49
CA VAL A 1039 -26.89 17.23 36.10
C VAL A 1039 -26.23 18.14 37.15
N LEU A 1040 -25.32 17.60 37.96
CA LEU A 1040 -24.64 18.34 39.03
C LEU A 1040 -23.50 19.20 38.49
N ASP A 1041 -22.74 18.69 37.52
CA ASP A 1041 -21.64 19.40 36.90
C ASP A 1041 -22.15 20.60 36.04
N LEU A 1042 -23.41 20.57 35.58
CA LEU A 1042 -24.12 21.73 34.99
C LEU A 1042 -24.88 22.62 36.00
N ALA A 1043 -24.93 22.28 37.29
CA ALA A 1043 -25.88 22.89 38.23
C ALA A 1043 -25.57 24.35 38.62
N ASP A 1044 -24.35 24.82 38.32
CA ASP A 1044 -23.90 26.20 38.59
C ASP A 1044 -24.05 27.13 37.37
N ALA A 1045 -24.64 26.65 36.26
CA ALA A 1045 -24.97 27.48 35.11
C ALA A 1045 -26.04 28.55 35.46
N PRO A 1046 -25.92 29.79 34.93
CA PRO A 1046 -26.81 30.90 35.28
C PRO A 1046 -28.24 30.67 34.75
N LYS A 1047 -29.22 30.66 35.67
CA LYS A 1047 -30.63 30.42 35.34
C LYS A 1047 -31.28 31.61 34.63
N VAL A 1048 -31.46 31.48 33.32
CA VAL A 1048 -32.23 32.45 32.52
C VAL A 1048 -33.73 32.19 32.71
N ILE A 1049 -34.44 33.17 33.28
CA ILE A 1049 -35.90 33.20 33.30
C ILE A 1049 -36.36 33.96 32.06
N ALA A 1050 -37.07 33.28 31.17
CA ALA A 1050 -37.64 33.89 29.97
C ALA A 1050 -39.17 33.96 30.06
N LYS A 1051 -39.74 35.01 29.49
CA LYS A 1051 -41.17 35.06 29.14
C LYS A 1051 -41.32 34.58 27.71
N SER A 1052 -42.41 33.88 27.42
CA SER A 1052 -42.74 33.52 26.04
C SER A 1052 -42.98 34.77 25.17
N SER A 1053 -42.53 34.72 23.92
CA SER A 1053 -42.68 35.80 22.92
C SER A 1053 -43.95 35.66 22.07
N ASP A 1054 -44.63 34.51 22.17
CA ASP A 1054 -45.86 34.13 21.45
C ASP A 1054 -47.15 34.76 22.02
N GLY A 1055 -47.06 35.50 23.12
CA GLY A 1055 -48.22 36.07 23.82
C GLY A 1055 -49.03 35.09 24.69
N SER A 1056 -48.63 33.81 24.80
CA SER A 1056 -49.32 32.82 25.67
C SER A 1056 -49.19 33.12 27.17
N GLY A 1057 -48.25 33.99 27.54
CA GLY A 1057 -48.03 34.44 28.93
C GLY A 1057 -47.30 33.42 29.81
N ILE A 1058 -46.86 32.30 29.23
CA ILE A 1058 -46.18 31.21 29.94
C ILE A 1058 -44.81 31.72 30.42
N GLN A 1059 -44.55 31.57 31.72
CA GLN A 1059 -43.25 31.87 32.33
C GLN A 1059 -42.53 30.56 32.64
N GLY A 1060 -41.35 30.39 32.07
CA GLY A 1060 -40.51 29.21 32.24
C GLY A 1060 -39.10 29.56 32.70
N THR A 1061 -38.47 28.65 33.44
CA THR A 1061 -37.01 28.67 33.57
C THR A 1061 -36.44 27.98 32.34
N VAL A 1062 -35.60 28.67 31.56
CA VAL A 1062 -35.01 28.07 30.35
C VAL A 1062 -34.00 27.01 30.80
N VAL A 1063 -34.18 25.80 30.29
CA VAL A 1063 -33.43 24.60 30.73
C VAL A 1063 -32.01 24.56 30.15
N GLY A 1064 -31.78 25.21 28.99
CA GLY A 1064 -30.48 25.27 28.31
C GLY A 1064 -30.30 24.18 27.25
N ARG A 1065 -29.55 24.47 26.17
CA ARG A 1065 -29.38 23.57 25.02
C ARG A 1065 -28.64 22.29 25.41
N ASP A 1066 -27.52 22.42 26.11
CA ASP A 1066 -26.64 21.30 26.48
C ASP A 1066 -27.32 20.35 27.46
N ARG A 1067 -28.21 20.93 28.29
CA ARG A 1067 -29.10 20.19 29.17
C ARG A 1067 -30.19 19.45 28.40
N LEU A 1068 -30.81 20.07 27.40
CA LEU A 1068 -31.77 19.39 26.52
C LEU A 1068 -31.09 18.23 25.76
N LEU A 1069 -29.85 18.41 25.30
CA LEU A 1069 -29.03 17.34 24.70
C LEU A 1069 -28.66 16.20 25.67
N LEU A 1070 -28.61 16.45 26.99
CA LEU A 1070 -28.45 15.38 27.98
C LEU A 1070 -29.76 14.64 28.26
N GLU A 1071 -30.90 15.33 28.21
CA GLU A 1071 -32.21 14.70 28.39
C GLU A 1071 -32.63 13.90 27.14
N LEU A 1072 -32.37 14.42 25.93
CA LEU A 1072 -32.52 13.66 24.68
C LEU A 1072 -31.66 12.38 24.67
N ARG A 1073 -30.38 12.47 25.04
CA ARG A 1073 -29.50 11.28 25.15
C ARG A 1073 -29.93 10.31 26.25
N ARG A 1074 -30.50 10.78 27.36
CA ARG A 1074 -31.04 9.92 28.43
C ARG A 1074 -32.26 9.11 27.97
N GLU A 1075 -33.12 9.71 27.15
CA GLU A 1075 -34.27 9.04 26.54
C GLU A 1075 -33.94 8.37 25.18
N LEU A 1076 -32.64 8.27 24.84
CA LEU A 1076 -32.08 7.64 23.62
C LEU A 1076 -32.59 8.23 22.29
N ILE A 1077 -32.83 9.54 22.25
CA ILE A 1077 -33.22 10.28 21.04
C ILE A 1077 -31.97 10.85 20.37
N ASP A 1078 -31.60 10.24 19.23
CA ASP A 1078 -30.36 10.50 18.49
C ASP A 1078 -30.49 11.68 17.50
N HIS A 1079 -30.95 12.85 17.98
CA HIS A 1079 -31.11 14.08 17.20
C HIS A 1079 -30.80 15.30 18.08
N THR A 1080 -30.28 16.39 17.50
CA THR A 1080 -30.19 17.69 18.19
C THR A 1080 -31.55 18.41 18.23
N PRO A 1081 -31.76 19.37 19.16
CA PRO A 1081 -32.96 20.22 19.17
C PRO A 1081 -33.19 20.95 17.86
N GLU A 1082 -32.11 21.40 17.19
CA GLU A 1082 -32.17 22.14 15.93
C GLU A 1082 -32.58 21.23 14.77
N GLU A 1083 -32.10 19.98 14.72
CA GLU A 1083 -32.55 19.00 13.72
C GLU A 1083 -34.00 18.58 13.94
N LEU A 1084 -34.44 18.41 15.19
CA LEU A 1084 -35.85 18.13 15.51
C LEU A 1084 -36.77 19.29 15.07
N ILE A 1085 -36.33 20.54 15.23
CA ILE A 1085 -37.04 21.72 14.72
C ILE A 1085 -37.03 21.74 13.18
N ALA A 1086 -35.87 21.54 12.54
CA ALA A 1086 -35.76 21.56 11.07
C ALA A 1086 -36.58 20.45 10.40
N LEU A 1087 -36.64 19.24 10.99
CA LEU A 1087 -37.49 18.15 10.53
C LEU A 1087 -38.98 18.46 10.74
N ALA A 1088 -39.35 19.10 11.86
CA ALA A 1088 -40.72 19.53 12.10
C ALA A 1088 -41.16 20.65 11.14
N GLU A 1089 -40.30 21.62 10.86
CA GLU A 1089 -40.56 22.71 9.91
C GLU A 1089 -40.60 22.21 8.46
N MET A 1090 -39.66 21.36 8.04
CA MET A 1090 -39.68 20.73 6.70
C MET A 1090 -40.90 19.81 6.53
N GLY A 1091 -41.24 19.03 7.56
CA GLY A 1091 -42.45 18.21 7.58
C GLY A 1091 -43.72 19.06 7.49
N TYR A 1092 -43.81 20.16 8.25
CA TYR A 1092 -44.93 21.09 8.20
C TYR A 1092 -45.03 21.82 6.86
N ALA A 1093 -43.89 22.25 6.28
CA ALA A 1093 -43.85 22.90 4.97
C ALA A 1093 -44.34 21.97 3.85
N ASN A 1094 -43.86 20.71 3.83
CA ASN A 1094 -44.28 19.70 2.87
C ASN A 1094 -45.77 19.36 3.03
N CYS A 1095 -46.23 19.12 4.26
CA CYS A 1095 -47.65 18.91 4.56
C CYS A 1095 -48.50 20.11 4.12
N ARG A 1096 -48.06 21.34 4.39
CA ARG A 1096 -48.78 22.57 4.00
C ARG A 1096 -48.83 22.74 2.48
N ALA A 1097 -47.74 22.45 1.76
CA ALA A 1097 -47.71 22.52 0.30
C ALA A 1097 -48.70 21.54 -0.33
N GLU A 1098 -48.71 20.28 0.11
CA GLU A 1098 -49.66 19.28 -0.38
C GLU A 1098 -51.10 19.52 0.09
N MET A 1099 -51.33 20.11 1.28
CA MET A 1099 -52.66 20.55 1.70
C MET A 1099 -53.17 21.74 0.86
N VAL A 1100 -52.31 22.72 0.51
CA VAL A 1100 -52.64 23.82 -0.41
C VAL A 1100 -52.95 23.28 -1.81
N ARG A 1101 -52.14 22.35 -2.31
CA ARG A 1101 -52.38 21.68 -3.59
C ARG A 1101 -53.70 20.91 -3.61
N ALA A 1102 -53.95 20.05 -2.63
CA ALA A 1102 -55.19 19.30 -2.51
C ALA A 1102 -56.40 20.23 -2.37
N SER A 1103 -56.22 21.41 -1.75
CA SER A 1103 -57.22 22.46 -1.64
C SER A 1103 -57.55 23.13 -2.97
N GLN A 1104 -56.53 23.47 -3.77
CA GLN A 1104 -56.71 23.94 -5.16
C GLN A 1104 -57.46 22.89 -5.99
N GLU A 1105 -57.01 21.62 -5.94
CA GLU A 1105 -57.64 20.48 -6.63
C GLU A 1105 -59.10 20.22 -6.15
N MET A 1106 -59.45 20.60 -4.92
CA MET A 1106 -60.82 20.53 -4.37
C MET A 1106 -61.69 21.78 -4.62
N GLY A 1107 -61.15 22.80 -5.27
CA GLY A 1107 -61.86 24.04 -5.61
C GLY A 1107 -61.88 25.12 -4.51
N PHE A 1108 -60.99 25.03 -3.51
CA PHE A 1108 -60.85 26.02 -2.42
C PHE A 1108 -59.69 27.01 -2.64
N GLY A 1109 -58.89 26.81 -3.69
CA GLY A 1109 -57.66 27.58 -3.88
C GLY A 1109 -56.69 27.34 -2.73
N ASP A 1110 -56.01 28.39 -2.27
CA ASP A 1110 -54.97 28.27 -1.24
C ASP A 1110 -55.53 28.12 0.20
N ASP A 1111 -56.85 28.22 0.39
CA ASP A 1111 -57.51 28.01 1.69
C ASP A 1111 -57.65 26.52 2.04
N TRP A 1112 -56.49 25.94 2.37
CA TRP A 1112 -56.37 24.54 2.73
C TRP A 1112 -57.10 24.16 4.02
N GLN A 1113 -57.43 25.14 4.87
CA GLN A 1113 -58.17 24.90 6.11
C GLN A 1113 -59.63 24.60 5.78
N ALA A 1114 -60.24 25.39 4.88
CA ALA A 1114 -61.59 25.12 4.37
C ALA A 1114 -61.67 23.78 3.59
N ALA A 1115 -60.64 23.42 2.81
CA ALA A 1115 -60.59 22.12 2.13
C ALA A 1115 -60.51 20.93 3.11
N VAL A 1116 -59.65 21.01 4.14
CA VAL A 1116 -59.48 19.93 5.13
C VAL A 1116 -60.78 19.64 5.89
N GLU A 1117 -61.55 20.65 6.28
CA GLU A 1117 -62.88 20.42 6.91
C GLU A 1117 -63.87 19.68 6.00
N LYS A 1118 -63.77 19.85 4.68
CA LYS A 1118 -64.60 19.11 3.71
C LYS A 1118 -64.15 17.65 3.56
N ILE A 1119 -62.85 17.35 3.62
CA ILE A 1119 -62.33 15.97 3.46
C ILE A 1119 -62.77 15.06 4.60
N LYS A 1120 -62.83 15.58 5.85
CA LYS A 1120 -63.09 14.79 7.08
C LYS A 1120 -64.33 13.88 7.07
N ASN A 1121 -65.25 14.07 6.11
CA ASN A 1121 -66.53 13.38 6.05
C ASN A 1121 -66.67 12.35 4.91
N HIS A 1122 -65.65 12.05 4.10
CA HIS A 1122 -65.77 11.13 2.93
C HIS A 1122 -64.61 10.11 2.77
N ALA A 1123 -64.91 8.91 2.26
CA ALA A 1123 -63.98 7.78 2.07
C ALA A 1123 -63.72 7.42 0.59
N ARG A 1124 -62.63 6.68 0.29
CA ARG A 1124 -62.06 6.48 -1.07
C ARG A 1124 -62.22 5.05 -1.64
N PRO A 1125 -62.37 4.91 -2.98
CA PRO A 1125 -62.00 3.70 -3.77
C PRO A 1125 -60.61 3.78 -4.47
N ARG A 1126 -60.27 2.78 -5.30
CA ARG A 1126 -58.91 2.47 -5.86
C ARG A 1126 -58.62 3.01 -7.29
N ARG A 1127 -57.33 2.97 -7.70
CA ARG A 1127 -56.76 3.21 -9.07
C ARG A 1127 -56.72 1.93 -9.94
N PRO A 1128 -56.56 2.07 -11.27
CA PRO A 1128 -55.47 1.35 -11.98
C PRO A 1128 -54.75 2.10 -13.16
N ALA A 1129 -53.57 1.57 -13.55
CA ALA A 1129 -52.85 1.43 -14.85
C ALA A 1129 -53.25 2.20 -16.16
N THR A 1130 -52.40 2.42 -17.21
CA THR A 1130 -50.92 2.44 -17.47
C THR A 1130 -50.60 2.92 -18.93
N LYS A 1131 -49.59 3.82 -19.13
CA LYS A 1131 -48.69 3.99 -20.34
C LYS A 1131 -49.33 4.20 -21.76
N PRO A 1132 -48.58 4.46 -22.88
CA PRO A 1132 -47.17 4.85 -23.08
C PRO A 1132 -46.92 6.11 -24.00
N ASP A 1133 -45.63 6.44 -24.20
CA ASP A 1133 -44.92 6.96 -25.40
C ASP A 1133 -45.27 8.25 -26.19
N SER A 1134 -44.47 9.29 -25.90
CA SER A 1134 -43.48 9.90 -26.83
C SER A 1134 -43.83 11.07 -27.78
N LYS A 1135 -42.78 11.88 -27.98
CA LYS A 1135 -42.50 12.89 -29.03
C LYS A 1135 -43.15 14.29 -28.96
N ASP A 1136 -42.28 15.26 -29.23
CA ASP A 1136 -42.40 16.58 -29.87
C ASP A 1136 -43.63 17.47 -29.54
N GLY A 1137 -43.48 18.74 -29.13
CA GLY A 1137 -42.27 19.54 -28.94
C GLY A 1137 -42.56 21.04 -29.13
N GLU A 1138 -42.48 21.82 -28.04
CA GLU A 1138 -42.74 23.28 -27.98
C GLU A 1138 -44.19 23.72 -28.34
N ARG A 1139 -44.68 24.93 -28.00
CA ARG A 1139 -44.05 26.10 -27.37
C ARG A 1139 -45.03 26.86 -26.43
N PHE A 1140 -44.42 27.71 -25.60
CA PHE A 1140 -44.99 28.78 -24.75
C PHE A 1140 -46.13 29.61 -25.36
N ASP A 1141 -46.89 30.25 -24.47
CA ASP A 1141 -47.74 31.41 -24.77
C ASP A 1141 -47.30 32.63 -23.91
N SER A 1142 -47.00 33.76 -24.55
CA SER A 1142 -46.72 35.03 -23.85
C SER A 1142 -46.89 36.27 -24.76
N LEU A 1143 -48.07 36.89 -24.66
CA LEU A 1143 -48.36 38.33 -24.82
C LEU A 1143 -47.58 39.18 -25.85
N ALA A 1144 -48.28 39.51 -26.95
CA ALA A 1144 -48.29 40.80 -27.66
C ALA A 1144 -47.00 41.27 -28.43
N ALA A 1145 -47.09 42.01 -29.54
CA ALA A 1145 -48.21 42.79 -30.09
C ALA A 1145 -48.21 42.86 -31.65
N SER A 1146 -49.15 43.66 -32.20
CA SER A 1146 -49.33 44.12 -33.60
C SER A 1146 -50.06 43.22 -34.64
N GLU A 1147 -51.31 43.63 -34.90
CA GLU A 1147 -52.02 43.78 -36.20
C GLU A 1147 -52.13 42.63 -37.26
N GLY A 1148 -53.37 42.38 -37.73
CA GLY A 1148 -53.62 41.94 -39.13
C GLY A 1148 -54.68 40.84 -39.40
N HIS A 1149 -55.90 41.24 -39.82
CA HIS A 1149 -57.04 40.45 -40.36
C HIS A 1149 -56.73 39.08 -41.04
N VAL A 1150 -57.35 37.92 -40.69
CA VAL A 1150 -58.76 37.44 -40.92
C VAL A 1150 -59.08 36.95 -42.35
N ASP A 1151 -59.48 35.66 -42.55
CA ASP A 1151 -60.83 35.16 -43.01
C ASP A 1151 -60.95 33.61 -43.33
N ARG A 1152 -61.92 32.87 -42.72
CA ARG A 1152 -62.71 31.65 -43.21
C ARG A 1152 -62.02 30.26 -43.52
N ARG A 1153 -62.64 29.04 -43.50
CA ARG A 1153 -63.98 28.48 -43.09
C ARG A 1153 -64.07 26.90 -42.96
N THR A 1154 -64.52 26.36 -41.79
CA THR A 1154 -65.31 25.09 -41.48
C THR A 1154 -64.80 23.67 -41.93
N VAL A 1155 -65.43 22.46 -41.82
CA VAL A 1155 -66.85 21.93 -41.80
C VAL A 1155 -67.23 20.81 -40.73
N ARG A 1156 -67.51 19.52 -41.09
CA ARG A 1156 -68.04 18.34 -40.29
C ARG A 1156 -67.78 16.99 -41.06
N ARG A 1157 -67.95 15.70 -40.63
CA ARG A 1157 -68.65 14.87 -39.56
C ARG A 1157 -67.94 13.43 -39.49
N LYS A 1158 -68.33 12.22 -38.97
CA LYS A 1158 -69.54 11.52 -38.38
C LYS A 1158 -69.27 10.09 -37.73
N GLU A 1159 -69.33 9.94 -36.39
CA GLU A 1159 -69.65 8.69 -35.57
C GLU A 1159 -68.92 7.32 -35.88
N LEU A 1160 -69.10 6.09 -35.30
CA LEU A 1160 -69.92 5.40 -34.24
C LEU A 1160 -69.32 3.98 -33.85
N ALA A 1161 -69.77 3.33 -32.73
CA ALA A 1161 -69.74 1.87 -32.33
C ALA A 1161 -68.39 1.16 -31.91
N ASP A 1162 -68.28 -0.13 -31.45
CA ASP A 1162 -68.87 -1.04 -30.40
C ASP A 1162 -68.08 -2.42 -30.41
N GLY A 1163 -68.06 -3.45 -29.52
CA GLY A 1163 -68.56 -3.78 -28.13
C GLY A 1163 -68.36 -5.30 -27.69
N ASN A 1164 -68.38 -5.60 -26.37
CA ASN A 1164 -68.61 -6.90 -25.59
C ASN A 1164 -67.68 -8.17 -25.54
N ASP A 1165 -67.23 -8.59 -24.32
CA ASP A 1165 -67.62 -9.81 -23.51
C ASP A 1165 -66.55 -10.40 -22.51
N GLU A 1166 -67.00 -11.12 -21.47
CA GLU A 1166 -66.25 -11.63 -20.28
C GLU A 1166 -66.54 -13.17 -20.02
N PRO A 1167 -66.40 -13.86 -18.84
CA PRO A 1167 -65.84 -13.54 -17.49
C PRO A 1167 -65.08 -14.70 -16.71
N CYS A 1168 -64.74 -14.46 -15.43
CA CYS A 1168 -64.55 -15.43 -14.30
C CYS A 1168 -63.30 -16.37 -14.28
N THR A 1169 -62.72 -16.87 -13.17
CA THR A 1169 -62.81 -16.75 -11.67
C THR A 1169 -61.67 -17.62 -11.08
N THR A 1170 -61.09 -17.56 -9.87
CA THR A 1170 -60.89 -16.68 -8.65
C THR A 1170 -59.78 -17.39 -7.81
N ILE A 1171 -59.36 -17.15 -6.55
CA ILE A 1171 -59.73 -16.33 -5.36
C ILE A 1171 -58.46 -16.17 -4.46
N GLY A 1172 -58.47 -15.33 -3.40
CA GLY A 1172 -57.49 -15.43 -2.29
C GLY A 1172 -56.96 -14.12 -1.68
N GLU A 1173 -57.62 -13.61 -0.63
CA GLU A 1173 -57.14 -12.54 0.27
C GLU A 1173 -56.48 -13.15 1.56
N PRO A 1174 -55.92 -12.42 2.56
CA PRO A 1174 -55.98 -10.98 2.81
C PRO A 1174 -54.73 -10.22 3.35
N PHE A 1175 -54.73 -8.91 3.08
CA PHE A 1175 -54.36 -7.75 3.92
C PHE A 1175 -53.50 -7.82 5.22
N PHE A 1176 -52.62 -6.80 5.30
CA PHE A 1176 -52.49 -5.74 6.34
C PHE A 1176 -51.30 -5.71 7.34
N HIS A 1177 -50.88 -4.45 7.58
CA HIS A 1177 -49.97 -3.90 8.58
C HIS A 1177 -48.47 -4.26 8.41
N GLY A 1178 -47.51 -3.34 8.62
CA GLY A 1178 -47.63 -1.88 8.83
C GLY A 1178 -46.94 -1.35 10.08
N ARG A 1179 -45.61 -1.40 10.11
CA ARG A 1179 -44.70 -0.47 10.80
C ARG A 1179 -43.34 -0.53 10.13
#